data_AF-A0A9P4TH97-F1
#
_entry.id   AF-A0A9P4TH97-F1
#
_cell.length_a   1.000
_cell.length_b   1.000
_cell.length_c   1.000
_cell.angle_alpha   90.00
_cell.angle_beta   90.00
_cell.angle_gamma   90.00
#
_symmetry.space_group_name_H-M   'P 1'
#
loop_
_entity.id
_entity.type
_entity.pdbx_description
1 polymer ?
#
loop_
_entity_poly.entity_id
_entity_poly.type
_entity_poly.pdbx_seq_one_letter_code
_entity_poly.pdbx_strand_id
1 'polypeptide(L)'
;MRLTTVVLGVYCGLAAAGNPHPWMYGVPDYPDLDMDELMTQAGVDLVSEAASNTVSSASNSSSFSNSTTSAGGEPCAAINSLLSQASPTSRRAIPAELGMMCLASVPLDKTGNVKLIDDLKLFVKWQSNIAYLKNPPANYTEKPVDIMGELDTMQKGLSNGTFKNEYDFQMGLMMLFNRAYDNHFAYQPDILASAMQFQRPPGTELISVSSDGKAMPEVFLYQDIRKANNDSSYKPSAVKKIDGLDVMEYLRNASTQSDFHDADTRWNALFPSQALISSGTTFLGSFRTGQYPGPNTTMLFANGTEYSQLNLAVVFGNFTGVNSGQAFFKQFCTGPKPVTEVEQPATTTVASRTSSMPTATPTPSQIGYPKAIILNPNLSVGGYYINGTGYEDVAVLSIPSYESPNVQSFQNVMRDFIRMSKAQGKTKMIFDLRGNGGGNAILGYDTFKQVFPQADQEPFGGTRFRANDAIKAAYQLTGDFLANKTFVQSNQTAFIQAFGRGSTPDDVIGLTASFNYQHQLDVNNKPIKTSDAAFGPQTANGDQFTTTIRYNFSDPVSTSYQGFSVIGFDKNKNETNTPQPFKAQDMVMLHDGMCSSTCAIASELLKNQGAVRTIAVGGRPQEGPMQGVGGTKGAQVFSWDDIQLRMQATYFLGSPEQQAQWDKQDLGKTAFATQLFKRSAYQGGRVAGGINLKDNLRQNDASGTPLEFMYEAADCRMFFTAAMVSDVTALWKGVADRMFKGGMDQCVKGSTGDASSVSAGGQKRAGDGSIAEGKAVDSTLRSAASGRTTAGALGHKQILLEEAKDLLVSEPIKHNGSLANPADPAPPAGHVHDSLREQLQQLQCSYDDSQRQVAELRAQVASLQLEKKQTQKVHDLTVLKLHDAAEEVRKSVERQSSAFQAIEAQRNTVFEPARDAEAAAKAEGPDLAKARNDDEETDEAGEHTALRAASDAELETAVRAESSRTAEARTSFVEQPWPTPPPTSLDECPEQLSESSADILAKATRLQETQEQSCDRAREMEKKWLPVLEAENTRLREYQQCLDQRSAERTATFARDRHAREQDRQVREQERQVCEEERRLREEERQVRQQNRQVRQQKLDELKAKYAELRAQSGKGKAKASEETQVEHTYAPHAATPARPDIEQEVEQESQRPSESASTQDEEDA
;
A
#
# COMPACT_ATOMS: atom_id res chain seq x y z
N MET A 1 0.16 21.50 -16.67
CA MET A 1 0.63 20.29 -17.39
C MET A 1 -0.58 19.57 -17.99
N ARG A 2 -0.39 18.58 -18.87
CA ARG A 2 -1.49 17.74 -19.44
C ARG A 2 -1.36 16.30 -18.93
N LEU A 3 -2.41 15.49 -19.08
CA LEU A 3 -2.55 14.18 -18.41
C LEU A 3 -1.48 13.13 -18.78
N THR A 4 -0.73 13.35 -19.86
CA THR A 4 0.29 12.47 -20.46
C THR A 4 1.20 11.74 -19.47
N THR A 5 1.61 12.39 -18.39
CA THR A 5 2.60 11.84 -17.45
C THR A 5 1.97 10.93 -16.38
N VAL A 6 0.65 11.00 -16.18
CA VAL A 6 -0.02 10.39 -15.02
C VAL A 6 -0.66 9.04 -15.34
N VAL A 7 -1.14 8.83 -16.58
CA VAL A 7 -1.81 7.59 -17.01
C VAL A 7 -0.96 6.33 -16.75
N LEU A 8 0.36 6.41 -16.96
CA LEU A 8 1.30 5.32 -16.68
C LEU A 8 1.42 4.97 -15.17
N GLY A 9 1.20 5.93 -14.28
CA GLY A 9 1.21 5.70 -12.83
C GLY A 9 -0.07 5.02 -12.32
N VAL A 10 -1.17 5.13 -13.06
CA VAL A 10 -2.48 4.56 -12.72
C VAL A 10 -2.47 3.03 -12.94
N TYR A 11 -1.98 2.56 -14.09
CA TYR A 11 -1.98 1.11 -14.40
C TYR A 11 -1.09 0.26 -13.49
N CYS A 12 -0.04 0.85 -12.90
CA CYS A 12 0.79 0.18 -11.90
C CYS A 12 0.35 0.45 -10.45
N GLY A 13 -0.76 1.16 -10.23
CA GLY A 13 -1.18 1.65 -8.91
C GLY A 13 -2.67 1.57 -8.60
N LEU A 14 -3.52 1.09 -9.53
CA LEU A 14 -4.97 0.96 -9.29
C LEU A 14 -5.23 0.03 -8.10
N ALA A 15 -5.86 0.61 -7.07
CA ALA A 15 -6.18 0.01 -5.78
C ALA A 15 -5.01 -0.38 -4.86
N ALA A 16 -3.79 0.06 -5.18
CA ALA A 16 -2.76 0.38 -4.18
C ALA A 16 -3.00 1.83 -3.70
N ALA A 17 -4.07 2.00 -2.93
CA ALA A 17 -4.40 3.27 -2.29
C ALA A 17 -3.39 3.50 -1.17
N GLY A 18 -2.34 4.26 -1.48
CA GLY A 18 -1.29 4.58 -0.52
C GLY A 18 -1.89 5.20 0.73
N ASN A 19 -1.45 4.74 1.91
CA ASN A 19 -1.97 5.15 3.21
C ASN A 19 -2.15 6.69 3.25
N PRO A 20 -3.39 7.23 3.37
CA PRO A 20 -3.63 8.67 3.31
C PRO A 20 -2.99 9.42 4.50
N HIS A 21 -2.61 8.70 5.56
CA HIS A 21 -1.77 9.17 6.64
C HIS A 21 -0.40 8.46 6.55
N PRO A 22 0.51 8.83 5.63
CA PRO A 22 1.84 8.22 5.53
C PRO A 22 2.71 8.39 6.80
N TRP A 23 2.22 9.21 7.75
CA TRP A 23 2.83 9.50 9.04
C TRP A 23 1.90 9.18 10.23
N MET A 24 0.78 8.46 10.05
CA MET A 24 -0.27 8.18 11.07
C MET A 24 0.29 7.71 12.42
N TYR A 25 1.38 6.96 12.33
CA TYR A 25 2.02 6.26 13.43
C TYR A 25 3.42 6.80 13.74
N GLY A 26 3.77 7.95 13.16
CA GLY A 26 4.93 8.76 13.48
C GLY A 26 6.31 8.10 13.39
N VAL A 27 6.43 6.99 12.64
CA VAL A 27 7.72 6.38 12.31
C VAL A 27 7.94 6.52 10.79
N PRO A 28 8.93 7.31 10.36
CA PRO A 28 9.38 7.31 8.97
C PRO A 28 9.85 5.91 8.55
N ASP A 29 9.66 5.59 7.28
CA ASP A 29 10.17 4.36 6.70
C ASP A 29 11.71 4.39 6.70
N TYR A 30 12.32 3.58 7.58
CA TYR A 30 13.76 3.46 7.78
C TYR A 30 14.18 2.02 7.44
N PRO A 31 14.36 1.67 6.15
CA PRO A 31 14.64 0.30 5.72
C PRO A 31 16.03 -0.23 6.15
N ASP A 32 16.92 0.66 6.61
CA ASP A 32 18.35 0.40 6.82
C ASP A 32 18.79 0.32 8.30
N LEU A 33 17.86 0.22 9.26
CA LEU A 33 18.17 0.14 10.71
C LEU A 33 17.56 -1.11 11.36
N ASP A 34 18.35 -1.82 12.17
CA ASP A 34 17.85 -2.95 12.96
C ASP A 34 16.84 -2.46 14.02
N MET A 35 15.86 -3.30 14.36
CA MET A 35 14.95 -3.07 15.47
C MET A 35 15.68 -2.97 16.81
N ASP A 36 16.77 -3.70 17.03
CA ASP A 36 17.56 -3.52 18.24
C ASP A 36 18.42 -2.24 18.17
N GLU A 37 18.94 -1.81 17.00
CA GLU A 37 19.60 -0.50 16.83
C GLU A 37 18.65 0.68 17.11
N LEU A 38 17.42 0.63 16.56
CA LEU A 38 16.31 1.57 16.79
C LEU A 38 15.86 1.68 18.26
N MET A 39 16.33 0.75 19.09
CA MET A 39 16.09 0.64 20.53
C MET A 39 17.36 0.82 21.37
N THR A 40 18.53 1.05 20.75
CA THR A 40 19.75 1.45 21.46
C THR A 40 19.82 2.94 21.74
N GLN A 41 20.31 3.28 22.93
CA GLN A 41 20.48 4.65 23.41
C GLN A 41 21.66 5.39 22.73
N ALA A 42 22.60 4.67 22.09
CA ALA A 42 23.87 5.19 21.60
C ALA A 42 23.76 6.34 20.57
N GLY A 43 22.69 6.38 19.78
CA GLY A 43 22.42 7.49 18.85
C GLY A 43 21.78 8.73 19.51
N VAL A 44 21.29 8.61 20.74
CA VAL A 44 20.66 9.70 21.51
C VAL A 44 21.69 10.37 22.41
N ASP A 45 22.59 9.61 23.04
CA ASP A 45 23.55 10.18 24.01
C ASP A 45 24.46 11.24 23.39
N LEU A 46 24.94 11.05 22.15
CA LEU A 46 25.69 12.06 21.39
C LEU A 46 24.94 13.39 21.18
N VAL A 47 23.61 13.33 21.00
CA VAL A 47 22.76 14.53 20.87
C VAL A 47 22.42 15.10 22.25
N SER A 48 22.28 14.23 23.25
CA SER A 48 21.98 14.59 24.64
C SER A 48 23.14 15.28 25.33
N GLU A 49 24.39 14.86 25.11
CA GLU A 49 25.58 15.57 25.62
C GLU A 49 25.72 16.95 24.99
N ALA A 50 25.48 17.10 23.69
CA ALA A 50 25.48 18.40 23.01
C ALA A 50 24.39 19.34 23.57
N ALA A 51 23.17 18.83 23.79
CA ALA A 51 22.08 19.60 24.39
C ALA A 51 22.31 19.92 25.87
N SER A 52 22.81 18.96 26.66
CA SER A 52 23.02 19.11 28.11
C SER A 52 24.09 20.15 28.43
N ASN A 53 25.15 20.24 27.61
CA ASN A 53 26.16 21.31 27.68
C ASN A 53 25.57 22.71 27.37
N THR A 54 24.42 22.79 26.69
CA THR A 54 23.74 24.05 26.39
C THR A 54 22.80 24.48 27.54
N VAL A 55 22.07 23.53 28.14
CA VAL A 55 21.01 23.81 29.14
C VAL A 55 21.54 23.88 30.59
N SER A 56 22.61 23.15 30.94
CA SER A 56 23.14 23.09 32.31
C SER A 56 23.74 24.41 32.84
N SER A 57 23.83 25.43 31.99
CA SER A 57 24.32 26.78 32.31
C SER A 57 23.33 27.65 33.10
N ALA A 58 22.06 27.25 33.19
CA ALA A 58 20.98 28.08 33.72
C ALA A 58 20.79 28.03 35.26
N SER A 59 21.40 27.08 35.98
CA SER A 59 21.05 26.80 37.38
C SER A 59 22.20 26.51 38.34
N ASN A 60 23.27 27.31 38.31
CA ASN A 60 24.05 27.65 39.52
C ASN A 60 24.91 28.91 39.32
N SER A 61 25.24 29.61 40.40
CA SER A 61 25.78 30.97 40.35
C SER A 61 27.30 31.08 40.17
N SER A 62 27.73 32.26 39.69
CA SER A 62 29.08 32.85 39.79
C SER A 62 30.25 32.15 39.08
N SER A 63 30.39 32.37 37.77
CA SER A 63 31.41 33.30 37.22
C SER A 63 31.34 33.35 35.69
N PHE A 64 31.26 34.55 35.11
CA PHE A 64 31.17 34.74 33.65
C PHE A 64 32.54 35.08 33.04
N SER A 65 32.93 34.35 32.01
CA SER A 65 33.92 34.78 31.01
C SER A 65 33.28 34.69 29.61
N ASN A 66 33.41 35.76 28.82
CA ASN A 66 32.59 35.95 27.63
C ASN A 66 33.00 35.02 26.48
N SER A 67 32.07 34.15 26.06
CA SER A 67 31.87 33.86 24.63
C SER A 67 30.37 33.89 24.36
N THR A 68 29.93 34.70 23.38
CA THR A 68 28.51 35.04 23.20
C THR A 68 27.78 34.06 22.30
N THR A 69 27.20 33.01 22.89
CA THR A 69 25.98 32.39 22.35
C THR A 69 24.79 33.29 22.67
N SER A 70 24.07 33.75 21.66
CA SER A 70 23.03 34.77 21.82
C SER A 70 21.69 34.17 22.26
N ALA A 71 21.27 34.50 23.49
CA ALA A 71 19.86 34.50 23.85
C ALA A 71 19.14 35.52 22.93
N GLY A 72 18.46 35.03 21.89
CA GLY A 72 17.90 35.86 20.81
C GLY A 72 18.25 35.42 19.38
N GLY A 73 18.97 34.29 19.18
CA GLY A 73 19.14 33.68 17.86
C GLY A 73 17.81 33.14 17.27
N GLU A 74 17.71 33.10 15.93
CA GLU A 74 16.52 32.55 15.26
C GLU A 74 16.54 31.00 15.30
N PRO A 75 15.43 30.35 15.71
CA PRO A 75 15.43 28.91 16.01
C PRO A 75 15.65 28.00 14.79
N CYS A 76 15.12 28.34 13.62
CA CYS A 76 15.39 27.57 12.40
C CYS A 76 16.85 27.71 11.96
N ALA A 77 17.47 28.89 12.12
CA ALA A 77 18.90 29.08 11.87
C ALA A 77 19.78 28.19 12.76
N ALA A 78 19.40 27.99 14.03
CA ALA A 78 20.07 27.05 14.92
C ALA A 78 19.94 25.59 14.43
N ILE A 79 18.77 25.17 13.94
CA ILE A 79 18.57 23.83 13.35
C ILE A 79 19.46 23.64 12.12
N ASN A 80 19.46 24.59 11.17
CA ASN A 80 20.33 24.55 9.99
C ASN A 80 21.82 24.50 10.39
N SER A 81 22.24 25.26 11.41
CA SER A 81 23.63 25.23 11.92
C SER A 81 24.00 23.88 12.54
N LEU A 82 23.16 23.31 13.41
CA LEU A 82 23.38 21.99 14.02
C LEU A 82 23.46 20.88 12.96
N LEU A 83 22.52 20.86 12.00
CA LEU A 83 22.49 19.84 10.95
C LEU A 83 23.65 19.99 9.95
N SER A 84 24.20 21.19 9.76
CA SER A 84 25.41 21.39 8.94
C SER A 84 26.70 20.86 9.58
N GLN A 85 26.67 20.57 10.89
CA GLN A 85 27.81 20.04 11.66
C GLN A 85 27.67 18.53 11.97
N ALA A 86 26.49 17.94 11.76
CA ALA A 86 26.25 16.52 11.96
C ALA A 86 26.91 15.67 10.86
N SER A 87 27.40 14.47 11.21
CA SER A 87 27.85 13.51 10.20
C SER A 87 26.69 13.10 9.29
N PRO A 88 26.90 12.93 7.97
CA PRO A 88 25.88 12.39 7.06
C PRO A 88 25.32 11.02 7.47
N THR A 89 26.05 10.26 8.28
CA THR A 89 25.64 8.96 8.84
C THR A 89 24.89 9.04 10.17
N SER A 90 24.78 10.22 10.79
CA SER A 90 24.09 10.39 12.08
C SER A 90 22.59 10.55 11.91
N ARG A 91 21.82 9.97 12.84
CA ARG A 91 20.38 10.21 12.93
C ARG A 91 20.13 11.71 13.16
N ARG A 92 19.51 12.37 12.19
CA ARG A 92 19.18 13.80 12.23
C ARG A 92 18.07 14.06 13.26
N ALA A 93 18.45 14.21 14.53
CA ALA A 93 17.57 14.51 15.65
C ALA A 93 18.08 15.74 16.43
N ILE A 94 17.15 16.53 16.96
CA ILE A 94 17.39 17.72 17.78
C ILE A 94 16.44 17.73 18.99
N PRO A 95 16.65 18.57 20.02
CA PRO A 95 15.66 18.79 21.08
C PRO A 95 14.30 19.21 20.50
N ALA A 96 13.21 18.59 20.98
CA ALA A 96 11.87 18.82 20.44
C ALA A 96 11.40 20.28 20.58
N GLU A 97 11.80 20.95 21.65
CA GLU A 97 11.49 22.37 21.89
C GLU A 97 12.10 23.29 20.81
N LEU A 98 13.35 23.05 20.40
CA LEU A 98 13.98 23.80 19.32
C LEU A 98 13.25 23.61 17.98
N GLY A 99 12.82 22.37 17.70
CA GLY A 99 11.96 22.06 16.55
C GLY A 99 10.68 22.89 16.57
N MET A 100 9.96 22.87 17.71
CA MET A 100 8.75 23.66 17.92
C MET A 100 8.96 25.17 17.78
N MET A 101 10.04 25.72 18.34
CA MET A 101 10.35 27.15 18.22
C MET A 101 10.55 27.56 16.76
N CYS A 102 11.14 26.70 15.93
CA CYS A 102 11.25 26.92 14.49
C CYS A 102 9.87 26.86 13.79
N LEU A 103 9.05 25.84 14.06
CA LEU A 103 7.69 25.77 13.48
C LEU A 103 6.82 26.96 13.90
N ALA A 104 6.98 27.43 15.14
CA ALA A 104 6.26 28.58 15.67
C ALA A 104 6.75 29.95 15.14
N SER A 105 7.94 30.03 14.52
CA SER A 105 8.43 31.26 13.87
C SER A 105 7.93 31.42 12.42
N VAL A 106 7.29 30.38 11.85
CA VAL A 106 6.79 30.38 10.46
C VAL A 106 5.59 31.34 10.30
N PRO A 107 5.68 32.35 9.41
CA PRO A 107 4.64 33.37 9.28
C PRO A 107 3.36 32.82 8.62
N LEU A 108 2.21 33.21 9.17
CA LEU A 108 0.87 32.78 8.73
C LEU A 108 0.49 33.32 7.32
N ASP A 109 0.31 32.43 6.34
CA ASP A 109 -0.18 32.78 5.00
C ASP A 109 -1.72 32.91 4.99
N LYS A 110 -2.24 34.00 5.57
CA LYS A 110 -3.70 34.23 5.66
C LYS A 110 -4.43 34.07 4.32
N THR A 111 -3.84 34.55 3.22
CA THR A 111 -4.48 34.52 1.89
C THR A 111 -4.47 33.12 1.29
N GLY A 112 -3.36 32.38 1.41
CA GLY A 112 -3.28 30.99 1.00
C GLY A 112 -4.09 30.05 1.89
N ASN A 113 -4.26 30.37 3.17
CA ASN A 113 -4.99 29.54 4.12
C ASN A 113 -6.52 29.69 3.96
N VAL A 114 -7.00 30.88 3.59
CA VAL A 114 -8.39 31.06 3.11
C VAL A 114 -8.65 30.18 1.89
N LYS A 115 -7.76 30.20 0.89
CA LYS A 115 -7.86 29.38 -0.33
C LYS A 115 -7.73 27.88 -0.06
N LEU A 116 -6.93 27.47 0.93
CA LEU A 116 -6.81 26.07 1.34
C LEU A 116 -8.13 25.55 1.91
N ILE A 117 -8.82 26.37 2.72
CA ILE A 117 -10.16 26.04 3.21
C ILE A 117 -11.18 25.97 2.06
N ASP A 118 -11.12 26.90 1.10
CA ASP A 118 -12.00 26.87 -0.07
C ASP A 118 -11.78 25.60 -0.92
N ASP A 119 -10.53 25.23 -1.23
CA ASP A 119 -10.20 23.99 -1.92
C ASP A 119 -10.64 22.76 -1.10
N LEU A 120 -10.32 22.68 0.20
CA LEU A 120 -10.74 21.57 1.07
C LEU A 120 -12.26 21.42 1.10
N LYS A 121 -13.03 22.51 1.14
CA LYS A 121 -14.50 22.48 1.07
C LYS A 121 -15.06 21.95 -0.27
N LEU A 122 -14.23 21.78 -1.31
CA LEU A 122 -14.60 21.03 -2.51
C LEU A 122 -14.41 19.52 -2.30
N PHE A 123 -13.27 19.08 -1.74
CA PHE A 123 -12.95 17.66 -1.54
C PHE A 123 -13.72 17.04 -0.36
N VAL A 124 -13.98 17.80 0.71
CA VAL A 124 -14.77 17.36 1.87
C VAL A 124 -16.22 17.02 1.49
N LYS A 125 -16.76 17.54 0.38
CA LYS A 125 -18.07 17.12 -0.18
C LYS A 125 -18.12 15.66 -0.63
N TRP A 126 -16.96 15.03 -0.84
CA TRP A 126 -16.81 13.63 -1.26
C TRP A 126 -16.70 12.66 -0.09
N GLN A 127 -16.46 13.15 1.14
CA GLN A 127 -16.51 12.35 2.36
C GLN A 127 -17.92 11.77 2.51
N SER A 128 -18.04 10.46 2.34
CA SER A 128 -19.33 9.75 2.29
C SER A 128 -20.19 10.01 3.53
N ASN A 129 -19.58 9.88 4.71
CA ASN A 129 -20.25 9.85 6.00
C ASN A 129 -20.47 11.23 6.69
N ILE A 130 -20.17 12.36 6.04
CA ILE A 130 -20.07 13.67 6.73
C ILE A 130 -21.34 14.11 7.49
N ALA A 131 -22.53 13.76 7.00
CA ALA A 131 -23.79 14.04 7.70
C ALA A 131 -23.94 13.25 9.02
N TYR A 132 -23.37 12.04 9.08
CA TYR A 132 -23.31 11.21 10.28
C TYR A 132 -22.21 11.66 11.24
N LEU A 133 -21.09 12.22 10.76
CA LEU A 133 -20.13 12.92 11.64
C LEU A 133 -20.80 14.10 12.36
N LYS A 134 -21.65 14.85 11.65
CA LYS A 134 -22.40 15.99 12.20
C LYS A 134 -23.56 15.58 13.11
N ASN A 135 -24.32 14.56 12.72
CA ASN A 135 -25.49 14.06 13.43
C ASN A 135 -25.39 12.52 13.60
N PRO A 136 -24.54 12.00 14.50
CA PRO A 136 -24.34 10.56 14.62
C PRO A 136 -25.54 9.85 15.29
N PRO A 137 -25.71 8.54 15.05
CA PRO A 137 -26.65 7.70 15.79
C PRO A 137 -26.46 7.78 17.32
N ALA A 138 -27.54 7.64 18.09
CA ALA A 138 -27.53 7.84 19.54
C ALA A 138 -26.69 6.82 20.35
N ASN A 139 -26.23 5.74 19.71
CA ASN A 139 -25.33 4.72 20.24
C ASN A 139 -23.86 4.92 19.84
N TYR A 140 -23.54 5.94 19.02
CA TYR A 140 -22.16 6.31 18.70
C TYR A 140 -21.48 6.96 19.93
N THR A 141 -20.24 6.57 20.22
CA THR A 141 -19.57 6.96 21.48
C THR A 141 -18.83 8.29 21.41
N GLU A 142 -18.49 8.75 20.20
CA GLU A 142 -17.64 9.92 19.99
C GLU A 142 -18.45 11.21 19.78
N LYS A 143 -17.78 12.36 19.96
CA LYS A 143 -18.44 13.66 19.88
C LYS A 143 -18.80 14.01 18.42
N PRO A 144 -20.02 14.52 18.15
CA PRO A 144 -20.36 15.04 16.82
C PRO A 144 -19.40 16.15 16.37
N VAL A 145 -19.15 16.23 15.06
CA VAL A 145 -18.31 17.26 14.43
C VAL A 145 -18.89 17.74 13.10
N ASP A 146 -19.18 19.04 13.00
CA ASP A 146 -19.61 19.70 11.77
C ASP A 146 -18.39 20.20 11.00
N ILE A 147 -17.69 19.31 10.29
CA ILE A 147 -16.43 19.63 9.59
C ILE A 147 -16.56 20.86 8.68
N MET A 148 -17.69 21.00 7.97
CA MET A 148 -17.93 22.17 7.09
C MET A 148 -18.14 23.47 7.89
N GLY A 149 -18.90 23.42 8.99
CA GLY A 149 -19.13 24.58 9.88
C GLY A 149 -17.88 25.00 10.67
N GLU A 150 -17.03 24.04 11.02
CA GLU A 150 -15.74 24.26 11.67
C GLU A 150 -14.71 24.86 10.69
N LEU A 151 -14.65 24.38 9.43
CA LEU A 151 -13.86 25.00 8.36
C LEU A 151 -14.27 26.45 8.11
N ASP A 152 -15.58 26.72 8.04
CA ASP A 152 -16.14 28.08 7.98
C ASP A 152 -15.74 28.96 9.18
N THR A 153 -15.52 28.34 10.35
CA THR A 153 -15.13 29.03 11.58
C THR A 153 -13.63 29.33 11.59
N MET A 154 -12.79 28.39 11.13
CA MET A 154 -11.37 28.62 10.89
C MET A 154 -11.12 29.73 9.85
N GLN A 155 -11.91 29.77 8.77
CA GLN A 155 -11.79 30.78 7.71
C GLN A 155 -12.03 32.20 8.26
N LYS A 156 -13.02 32.37 9.15
CA LYS A 156 -13.29 33.63 9.88
C LYS A 156 -12.17 33.94 10.89
N GLY A 157 -11.62 32.92 11.55
CA GLY A 157 -10.51 33.05 12.50
C GLY A 157 -9.22 33.60 11.90
N LEU A 158 -8.92 33.29 10.63
CA LEU A 158 -7.77 33.86 9.90
C LEU A 158 -7.86 35.38 9.80
N SER A 159 -9.04 35.94 9.51
CA SER A 159 -9.27 37.39 9.51
C SER A 159 -9.16 37.98 10.92
N ASN A 160 -9.80 37.34 11.91
CA ASN A 160 -9.93 37.85 13.28
C ASN A 160 -8.69 37.67 14.17
N GLY A 161 -7.64 36.97 13.69
CA GLY A 161 -6.39 36.80 14.44
C GLY A 161 -6.38 35.63 15.43
N THR A 162 -7.23 34.62 15.21
CA THR A 162 -7.30 33.40 16.05
C THR A 162 -6.00 32.59 16.04
N PHE A 163 -5.26 32.62 14.93
CA PHE A 163 -4.00 31.90 14.73
C PHE A 163 -2.83 32.91 14.71
N LYS A 164 -1.73 32.63 15.41
CA LYS A 164 -0.58 33.55 15.54
C LYS A 164 0.44 33.34 14.42
N ASN A 165 0.68 32.08 14.08
CA ASN A 165 1.68 31.62 13.11
C ASN A 165 1.05 30.53 12.20
N GLU A 166 1.82 30.04 11.23
CA GLU A 166 1.36 29.02 10.27
C GLU A 166 1.11 27.65 10.93
N TYR A 167 1.88 27.33 11.99
CA TYR A 167 1.78 26.07 12.72
C TYR A 167 0.46 25.96 13.50
N ASP A 168 0.07 27.01 14.24
CA ASP A 168 -1.21 27.12 14.96
C ASP A 168 -2.39 26.79 14.02
N PHE A 169 -2.34 27.32 12.79
CA PHE A 169 -3.39 27.13 11.79
C PHE A 169 -3.41 25.70 11.25
N GLN A 170 -2.29 25.19 10.74
CA GLN A 170 -2.24 23.88 10.12
C GLN A 170 -2.43 22.72 11.11
N MET A 171 -1.95 22.87 12.35
CA MET A 171 -2.21 21.88 13.40
C MET A 171 -3.67 21.91 13.85
N GLY A 172 -4.29 23.10 13.92
CA GLY A 172 -5.74 23.23 14.13
C GLY A 172 -6.55 22.56 13.02
N LEU A 173 -6.08 22.64 11.77
CA LEU A 173 -6.71 22.04 10.61
C LEU A 173 -6.57 20.51 10.62
N MET A 174 -5.38 19.98 10.89
CA MET A 174 -5.17 18.54 11.09
C MET A 174 -6.04 18.00 12.24
N MET A 175 -6.09 18.71 13.37
CA MET A 175 -6.93 18.32 14.51
C MET A 175 -8.44 18.37 14.25
N LEU A 176 -8.90 19.18 13.29
CA LEU A 176 -10.29 19.14 12.85
C LEU A 176 -10.61 17.84 12.09
N PHE A 177 -9.68 17.34 11.28
CA PHE A 177 -9.84 16.07 10.55
C PHE A 177 -9.73 14.88 11.51
N ASN A 178 -8.73 14.84 12.39
CA ASN A 178 -8.59 13.77 13.41
C ASN A 178 -9.84 13.65 14.32
N ARG A 179 -10.58 14.74 14.56
CA ARG A 179 -11.86 14.72 15.32
C ARG A 179 -13.00 13.94 14.64
N ALA A 180 -12.89 13.59 13.36
CA ALA A 180 -13.81 12.66 12.71
C ALA A 180 -13.56 11.19 13.11
N TYR A 181 -12.35 10.90 13.61
CA TYR A 181 -11.88 9.55 13.95
C TYR A 181 -11.95 8.52 12.81
N ASP A 182 -11.86 8.98 11.56
CA ASP A 182 -11.88 8.17 10.34
C ASP A 182 -10.49 8.20 9.67
N ASN A 183 -9.78 7.08 9.65
CA ASN A 183 -8.43 6.92 9.07
C ASN A 183 -8.39 6.83 7.53
N HIS A 184 -9.51 7.04 6.85
CA HIS A 184 -9.54 7.43 5.44
C HIS A 184 -9.62 8.95 5.25
N PHE A 185 -9.97 9.74 6.29
CA PHE A 185 -10.32 11.15 6.16
C PHE A 185 -9.26 12.08 6.75
N ALA A 186 -8.32 12.50 5.89
CA ALA A 186 -6.99 12.90 6.33
C ALA A 186 -6.49 14.18 5.65
N TYR A 187 -6.09 15.19 6.43
CA TYR A 187 -5.25 16.29 5.95
C TYR A 187 -3.90 16.26 6.67
N GLN A 188 -2.81 16.09 5.91
CA GLN A 188 -1.45 16.03 6.45
C GLN A 188 -0.69 17.33 6.14
N PRO A 189 -0.32 18.13 7.16
CA PRO A 189 0.13 19.51 6.99
C PRO A 189 1.58 19.62 6.49
N ASP A 190 1.83 20.54 5.54
CA ASP A 190 3.13 20.74 4.90
C ASP A 190 4.23 21.16 5.90
N ILE A 191 3.86 21.90 6.95
CA ILE A 191 4.77 22.49 7.95
C ILE A 191 5.40 21.45 8.87
N LEU A 192 4.79 20.28 9.02
CA LEU A 192 5.32 19.19 9.84
C LEU A 192 5.80 18.05 8.94
N ALA A 193 4.88 17.45 8.18
CA ALA A 193 5.07 16.21 7.46
C ALA A 193 6.00 16.30 6.22
N SER A 194 6.48 17.49 5.86
CA SER A 194 7.56 17.69 4.87
C SER A 194 8.92 18.04 5.48
N ALA A 195 9.01 18.23 6.81
CA ALA A 195 10.17 18.81 7.48
C ALA A 195 10.70 17.99 8.67
N MET A 196 9.87 17.74 9.69
CA MET A 196 10.28 17.09 10.94
C MET A 196 9.10 16.42 11.66
N GLN A 197 9.40 15.55 12.63
CA GLN A 197 8.38 14.89 13.45
C GLN A 197 8.84 14.71 14.90
N PHE A 198 7.90 14.88 15.84
CA PHE A 198 8.19 14.76 17.27
C PHE A 198 8.10 13.31 17.74
N GLN A 199 9.08 12.91 18.56
CA GLN A 199 9.19 11.58 19.13
C GLN A 199 9.74 11.65 20.56
N ARG A 200 9.26 10.77 21.43
CA ARG A 200 9.95 10.41 22.67
C ARG A 200 11.13 9.49 22.31
N PRO A 201 12.27 9.54 23.03
CA PRO A 201 13.45 8.74 22.68
C PRO A 201 13.20 7.23 22.90
N PRO A 202 14.04 6.35 22.30
CA PRO A 202 13.95 4.91 22.52
C PRO A 202 14.00 4.52 23.99
N GLY A 203 13.31 3.46 24.37
CA GLY A 203 13.19 3.02 25.76
C GLY A 203 12.07 3.71 26.55
N THR A 204 11.35 4.65 25.93
CA THR A 204 10.13 5.25 26.51
C THR A 204 8.84 4.53 26.08
N GLU A 205 8.93 3.45 25.31
CA GLU A 205 7.77 2.72 24.81
C GLU A 205 7.02 2.06 25.97
N LEU A 206 5.70 2.23 25.99
CA LEU A 206 4.84 1.66 27.02
C LEU A 206 4.14 0.40 26.52
N ILE A 207 3.64 -0.40 27.46
CA ILE A 207 2.75 -1.53 27.18
C ILE A 207 1.76 -1.71 28.34
N SER A 208 0.53 -2.10 28.03
CA SER A 208 -0.52 -2.41 29.02
C SER A 208 -0.61 -3.93 29.23
N VAL A 209 -0.34 -4.40 30.45
CA VAL A 209 -0.16 -5.84 30.77
C VAL A 209 -1.00 -6.26 31.97
N SER A 210 -1.77 -7.33 31.78
CA SER A 210 -2.54 -8.04 32.80
C SER A 210 -1.75 -9.25 33.34
N SER A 211 -2.01 -9.63 34.59
CA SER A 211 -1.38 -10.80 35.23
C SER A 211 -1.84 -12.14 34.66
N ASP A 212 -3.07 -12.22 34.16
CA ASP A 212 -3.74 -13.46 33.70
C ASP A 212 -4.54 -13.27 32.39
N GLY A 213 -4.62 -12.05 31.87
CA GLY A 213 -5.39 -11.69 30.68
C GLY A 213 -6.86 -11.37 30.95
N LYS A 214 -7.24 -11.25 32.23
CA LYS A 214 -8.62 -11.01 32.70
C LYS A 214 -8.70 -9.94 33.79
N ALA A 215 -7.73 -9.91 34.71
CA ALA A 215 -7.52 -8.82 35.66
C ALA A 215 -7.16 -7.52 34.94
N MET A 216 -7.45 -6.38 35.55
CA MET A 216 -7.15 -5.06 34.97
C MET A 216 -5.64 -4.91 34.72
N PRO A 217 -5.22 -4.48 33.52
CA PRO A 217 -3.81 -4.34 33.21
C PRO A 217 -3.21 -3.09 33.86
N GLU A 218 -1.96 -3.21 34.31
CA GLU A 218 -1.13 -2.06 34.65
C GLU A 218 -0.29 -1.64 33.42
N VAL A 219 0.33 -0.46 33.48
CA VAL A 219 1.19 0.07 32.41
C VAL A 219 2.65 -0.05 32.83
N PHE A 220 3.49 -0.55 31.93
CA PHE A 220 4.93 -0.76 32.15
C PHE A 220 5.73 -0.20 30.97
N LEU A 221 7.04 -0.03 31.13
CA LEU A 221 7.94 0.08 29.98
C LEU A 221 7.94 -1.25 29.20
N TYR A 222 7.85 -1.18 27.88
CA TYR A 222 7.88 -2.34 26.98
C TYR A 222 9.20 -3.13 27.09
N GLN A 223 10.32 -2.42 27.26
CA GLN A 223 11.63 -3.02 27.46
C GLN A 223 11.74 -3.78 28.79
N ASP A 224 11.10 -3.29 29.87
CA ASP A 224 11.08 -3.98 31.16
C ASP A 224 10.30 -5.30 31.08
N ILE A 225 9.21 -5.33 30.29
CA ILE A 225 8.46 -6.57 30.00
C ILE A 225 9.26 -7.54 29.12
N ARG A 226 9.90 -7.07 28.04
CA ARG A 226 10.85 -7.89 27.23
C ARG A 226 11.94 -8.49 28.12
N LYS A 227 12.49 -7.71 29.05
CA LYS A 227 13.52 -8.17 29.99
C LYS A 227 12.98 -9.21 30.98
N ALA A 228 11.83 -8.96 31.60
CA ALA A 228 11.20 -9.89 32.55
C ALA A 228 10.83 -11.25 31.92
N ASN A 229 10.44 -11.24 30.64
CA ASN A 229 10.17 -12.47 29.87
C ASN A 229 11.43 -13.32 29.64
N ASN A 230 12.61 -12.68 29.53
CA ASN A 230 13.89 -13.35 29.28
C ASN A 230 14.70 -13.64 30.57
N ASP A 231 14.48 -12.87 31.63
CA ASP A 231 15.15 -12.98 32.93
C ASP A 231 14.12 -12.94 34.07
N SER A 232 13.75 -14.11 34.57
CA SER A 232 12.82 -14.29 35.69
C SER A 232 13.28 -13.69 37.04
N SER A 233 14.54 -13.26 37.17
CA SER A 233 15.03 -12.55 38.35
C SER A 233 14.68 -11.05 38.32
N TYR A 234 14.53 -10.49 37.12
CA TYR A 234 14.15 -9.10 36.92
C TYR A 234 12.64 -8.91 37.10
N LYS A 235 12.27 -7.89 37.89
CA LYS A 235 10.87 -7.55 38.18
C LYS A 235 10.54 -6.17 37.62
N PRO A 236 9.61 -6.06 36.66
CA PRO A 236 9.23 -4.79 36.06
C PRO A 236 8.41 -3.98 37.07
N SER A 237 8.54 -2.65 37.02
CA SER A 237 7.80 -1.72 37.88
C SER A 237 6.71 -1.02 37.07
N ALA A 238 5.48 -0.96 37.58
CA ALA A 238 4.40 -0.28 36.88
C ALA A 238 4.62 1.25 36.90
N VAL A 239 4.44 1.90 35.76
CA VAL A 239 4.35 3.37 35.68
C VAL A 239 3.09 3.81 36.42
N LYS A 240 3.21 4.84 37.25
CA LYS A 240 2.10 5.42 38.04
C LYS A 240 1.78 6.85 37.63
N LYS A 241 2.78 7.61 37.17
CA LYS A 241 2.56 8.96 36.63
C LYS A 241 3.39 9.20 35.37
N ILE A 242 2.85 10.06 34.50
CA ILE A 242 3.58 10.67 33.39
C ILE A 242 3.35 12.19 33.49
N ASP A 243 4.43 12.96 33.47
CA ASP A 243 4.48 14.43 33.60
C ASP A 243 3.64 14.97 34.79
N GLY A 244 3.65 14.22 35.90
CA GLY A 244 2.93 14.54 37.15
C GLY A 244 1.47 14.10 37.21
N LEU A 245 0.83 13.78 36.07
CA LEU A 245 -0.54 13.26 35.98
C LEU A 245 -0.59 11.75 36.23
N ASP A 246 -1.76 11.21 36.61
CA ASP A 246 -1.96 9.76 36.68
C ASP A 246 -1.76 9.11 35.29
N VAL A 247 -1.11 7.94 35.25
CA VAL A 247 -0.80 7.25 33.99
C VAL A 247 -2.04 6.93 33.15
N MET A 248 -3.17 6.56 33.78
CA MET A 248 -4.39 6.21 33.06
C MET A 248 -5.13 7.47 32.59
N GLU A 249 -5.09 8.57 33.36
CA GLU A 249 -5.55 9.89 32.91
C GLU A 249 -4.73 10.40 31.70
N TYR A 250 -3.40 10.39 31.81
CA TYR A 250 -2.49 10.83 30.74
C TYR A 250 -2.71 10.06 29.45
N LEU A 251 -2.72 8.72 29.52
CA LEU A 251 -2.85 7.87 28.33
C LEU A 251 -4.26 7.92 27.72
N ARG A 252 -5.32 8.12 28.52
CA ARG A 252 -6.66 8.40 27.97
C ARG A 252 -6.64 9.68 27.15
N ASN A 253 -6.03 10.76 27.64
CA ASN A 253 -5.90 12.01 26.89
C ASN A 253 -5.03 11.84 25.63
N ALA A 254 -3.86 11.18 25.74
CA ALA A 254 -2.98 10.91 24.61
C ALA A 254 -3.66 10.09 23.50
N SER A 255 -4.47 9.08 23.86
CA SER A 255 -5.19 8.24 22.89
C SER A 255 -6.10 9.04 21.95
N THR A 256 -6.62 10.19 22.39
CA THR A 256 -7.55 11.02 21.57
C THR A 256 -6.91 11.69 20.36
N GLN A 257 -5.58 11.62 20.21
CA GLN A 257 -4.86 12.10 19.03
C GLN A 257 -4.94 11.13 17.83
N SER A 258 -5.17 9.84 18.10
CA SER A 258 -5.32 8.80 17.07
C SER A 258 -6.69 8.88 16.40
N ASP A 259 -6.71 8.51 15.12
CA ASP A 259 -7.79 8.61 14.13
C ASP A 259 -8.60 7.30 13.97
N PHE A 260 -8.70 6.49 15.02
CA PHE A 260 -9.62 5.35 15.09
C PHE A 260 -10.93 5.72 15.79
N HIS A 261 -12.08 5.31 15.24
CA HIS A 261 -13.41 5.54 15.81
C HIS A 261 -13.55 5.02 17.25
N ASP A 262 -12.96 3.87 17.55
CA ASP A 262 -13.11 3.21 18.84
C ASP A 262 -12.06 3.62 19.89
N ALA A 263 -12.53 4.01 21.08
CA ALA A 263 -11.67 4.47 22.17
C ALA A 263 -10.84 3.36 22.87
N ASP A 264 -11.18 2.08 22.72
CA ASP A 264 -10.33 0.95 23.14
C ASP A 264 -9.27 0.63 22.07
N THR A 265 -9.58 0.78 20.78
CA THR A 265 -8.60 0.73 19.69
C THR A 265 -7.57 1.85 19.80
N ARG A 266 -8.00 3.10 20.01
CA ARG A 266 -7.09 4.25 20.24
C ARG A 266 -6.18 4.04 21.46
N TRP A 267 -6.62 3.29 22.46
CA TRP A 267 -5.79 2.91 23.61
C TRP A 267 -4.73 1.86 23.21
N ASN A 268 -5.10 0.82 22.46
CA ASN A 268 -4.12 -0.16 21.95
C ASN A 268 -3.08 0.49 21.04
N ALA A 269 -3.49 1.46 20.21
CA ALA A 269 -2.62 2.21 19.31
C ALA A 269 -1.53 3.05 20.00
N LEU A 270 -1.56 3.20 21.32
CA LEU A 270 -0.48 3.84 22.10
C LEU A 270 0.77 2.97 22.20
N PHE A 271 0.65 1.65 22.04
CA PHE A 271 1.69 0.67 22.37
C PHE A 271 2.23 -0.06 21.13
N PRO A 272 3.40 -0.73 21.20
CA PRO A 272 3.93 -1.52 20.10
C PRO A 272 2.97 -2.63 19.62
N SER A 273 2.78 -2.77 18.31
CA SER A 273 1.99 -3.86 17.72
C SER A 273 2.92 -4.88 17.09
N GLN A 274 2.98 -6.05 17.72
CA GLN A 274 3.75 -7.21 17.29
C GLN A 274 3.44 -7.64 15.85
N ALA A 275 2.19 -7.47 15.37
CA ALA A 275 1.78 -7.86 14.02
C ALA A 275 2.29 -6.89 12.94
N LEU A 276 2.31 -5.58 13.21
CA LEU A 276 2.89 -4.59 12.29
C LEU A 276 4.42 -4.73 12.23
N ILE A 277 5.07 -4.92 13.39
CA ILE A 277 6.52 -5.18 13.46
C ILE A 277 6.88 -6.45 12.67
N SER A 278 6.04 -7.49 12.71
CA SER A 278 6.31 -8.74 12.00
C SER A 278 6.16 -8.61 10.48
N SER A 279 5.33 -7.68 9.97
CA SER A 279 5.28 -7.33 8.54
C SER A 279 6.37 -6.32 8.10
N GLY A 280 7.33 -6.00 8.96
CA GLY A 280 8.39 -5.02 8.67
C GLY A 280 7.98 -3.56 8.87
N THR A 281 6.78 -3.30 9.42
CA THR A 281 6.33 -1.94 9.77
C THR A 281 6.74 -1.63 11.20
N THR A 282 7.73 -0.76 11.38
CA THR A 282 8.24 -0.33 12.70
C THR A 282 7.18 0.46 13.49
N PHE A 283 6.21 -0.24 14.10
CA PHE A 283 5.14 0.34 14.90
C PHE A 283 5.38 0.11 16.39
N LEU A 284 5.96 1.14 17.03
CA LEU A 284 6.27 1.16 18.47
C LEU A 284 5.24 1.94 19.30
N GLY A 285 4.05 2.17 18.74
CA GLY A 285 2.94 2.86 19.39
C GLY A 285 2.99 4.38 19.30
N SER A 286 1.80 5.01 19.16
CA SER A 286 1.63 6.47 19.13
C SER A 286 1.98 7.18 20.44
N PHE A 287 2.31 6.46 21.51
CA PHE A 287 2.98 7.08 22.66
C PHE A 287 4.43 7.47 22.34
N ARG A 288 5.16 6.72 21.50
CA ARG A 288 6.54 7.09 21.12
C ARG A 288 6.58 8.28 20.14
N THR A 289 5.54 8.51 19.34
CA THR A 289 5.62 9.35 18.13
C THR A 289 4.33 10.12 17.85
N GLY A 290 4.43 11.38 17.36
CA GLY A 290 3.25 12.15 16.95
C GLY A 290 3.38 13.66 17.15
N GLN A 291 2.46 14.24 17.91
CA GLN A 291 2.47 15.66 18.27
C GLN A 291 3.60 16.00 19.25
N TYR A 292 3.92 17.29 19.39
CA TYR A 292 4.91 17.77 20.35
C TYR A 292 4.50 17.42 21.79
N PRO A 293 5.28 16.59 22.52
CA PRO A 293 4.92 16.13 23.85
C PRO A 293 5.47 17.03 24.98
N GLY A 294 5.93 18.24 24.68
CA GLY A 294 6.72 19.07 25.61
C GLY A 294 8.23 18.83 25.45
N PRO A 295 9.09 19.54 26.20
CA PRO A 295 10.54 19.41 26.11
C PRO A 295 11.06 18.06 26.65
N ASN A 296 10.42 17.54 27.71
CA ASN A 296 10.80 16.30 28.38
C ASN A 296 9.57 15.40 28.58
N THR A 297 9.79 14.10 28.77
CA THR A 297 8.80 13.17 29.33
C THR A 297 9.35 12.62 30.64
N THR A 298 8.58 12.68 31.72
CA THR A 298 8.98 12.23 33.07
C THR A 298 8.00 11.18 33.60
N MET A 299 8.52 10.00 33.98
CA MET A 299 7.75 8.85 34.46
C MET A 299 8.10 8.52 35.91
N LEU A 300 7.09 8.40 36.77
CA LEU A 300 7.23 7.93 38.15
C LEU A 300 6.68 6.51 38.27
N PHE A 301 7.44 5.62 38.90
CA PHE A 301 7.16 4.19 38.98
C PHE A 301 6.67 3.73 40.37
N ALA A 302 6.04 2.56 40.43
CA ALA A 302 5.42 1.99 41.64
C ALA A 302 6.41 1.69 42.79
N ASN A 303 7.67 1.44 42.44
CA ASN A 303 8.81 1.28 43.36
C ASN A 303 9.40 2.61 43.85
N GLY A 304 8.88 3.76 43.40
CA GLY A 304 9.36 5.10 43.77
C GLY A 304 10.57 5.60 42.98
N THR A 305 11.03 4.89 41.94
CA THR A 305 12.04 5.45 41.01
C THR A 305 11.39 6.39 39.99
N GLU A 306 12.16 7.37 39.53
CA GLU A 306 11.75 8.34 38.51
C GLU A 306 12.71 8.27 37.31
N TYR A 307 12.17 8.43 36.11
CA TYR A 307 12.91 8.43 34.84
C TYR A 307 12.47 9.66 34.04
N SER A 308 13.42 10.48 33.60
CA SER A 308 13.14 11.68 32.81
C SER A 308 14.06 11.71 31.59
N GLN A 309 13.50 12.01 30.43
CA GLN A 309 14.21 12.06 29.16
C GLN A 309 13.84 13.30 28.36
N LEU A 310 14.78 13.78 27.55
CA LEU A 310 14.54 14.86 26.59
C LEU A 310 13.78 14.31 25.37
N ASN A 311 12.68 14.97 25.00
CA ASN A 311 11.93 14.64 23.79
C ASN A 311 12.66 15.19 22.55
N LEU A 312 12.50 14.52 21.41
CA LEU A 312 13.24 14.78 20.18
C LEU A 312 12.33 15.27 19.04
N ALA A 313 12.87 16.11 18.17
CA ALA A 313 12.35 16.29 16.81
C ALA A 313 13.31 15.61 15.82
N VAL A 314 12.79 14.67 15.03
CA VAL A 314 13.52 13.98 13.96
C VAL A 314 13.35 14.76 12.67
N VAL A 315 14.45 15.25 12.11
CA VAL A 315 14.45 16.15 10.95
C VAL A 315 14.83 15.39 9.68
N PHE A 316 13.83 15.08 8.87
CA PHE A 316 14.02 14.40 7.58
C PHE A 316 14.09 15.37 6.39
N GLY A 317 13.42 16.53 6.47
CA GLY A 317 13.47 17.58 5.45
C GLY A 317 14.87 18.16 5.23
N ASN A 318 15.06 18.85 4.11
CA ASN A 318 16.33 19.53 3.81
C ASN A 318 16.32 20.96 4.40
N PHE A 319 17.14 21.20 5.41
CA PHE A 319 17.23 22.49 6.11
C PHE A 319 18.30 23.44 5.57
N THR A 320 19.07 23.07 4.53
CA THR A 320 20.11 23.92 3.96
C THR A 320 19.55 25.27 3.52
N GLY A 321 20.02 26.35 4.17
CA GLY A 321 19.55 27.72 3.91
C GLY A 321 18.27 28.13 4.66
N VAL A 322 17.70 27.25 5.48
CA VAL A 322 16.54 27.53 6.33
C VAL A 322 16.99 28.26 7.59
N ASN A 323 17.15 29.58 7.47
CA ASN A 323 17.70 30.47 8.51
C ASN A 323 16.65 31.37 9.19
N SER A 324 15.36 31.13 8.93
CA SER A 324 14.24 31.92 9.40
C SER A 324 12.94 31.16 9.18
N GLY A 325 11.89 31.43 9.96
CA GLY A 325 10.53 30.97 9.66
C GLY A 325 10.06 31.37 8.25
N GLN A 326 10.51 32.52 7.73
CA GLN A 326 10.29 32.96 6.35
C GLN A 326 11.01 32.06 5.32
N ALA A 327 12.24 31.62 5.61
CA ALA A 327 12.96 30.66 4.78
C ALA A 327 12.34 29.25 4.87
N PHE A 328 11.87 28.86 6.06
CA PHE A 328 11.13 27.61 6.27
C PHE A 328 9.87 27.56 5.40
N PHE A 329 9.04 28.62 5.45
CA PHE A 329 7.82 28.71 4.64
C PHE A 329 8.15 28.54 3.15
N LYS A 330 9.19 29.23 2.65
CA LYS A 330 9.66 29.11 1.27
C LYS A 330 10.15 27.70 0.93
N GLN A 331 10.80 27.02 1.87
CA GLN A 331 11.41 25.71 1.68
C GLN A 331 10.38 24.57 1.63
N PHE A 332 9.38 24.59 2.51
CA PHE A 332 8.48 23.46 2.76
C PHE A 332 7.00 23.77 2.45
N CYS A 333 6.54 25.01 2.64
CA CYS A 333 5.12 25.38 2.56
C CYS A 333 4.74 26.03 1.21
N THR A 334 5.47 25.71 0.14
CA THR A 334 5.27 26.26 -1.22
C THR A 334 4.78 25.24 -2.25
N GLY A 335 4.52 24.00 -1.82
CA GLY A 335 4.12 22.87 -2.68
C GLY A 335 5.29 21.97 -3.08
N PRO A 336 5.02 20.86 -3.79
CA PRO A 336 6.07 19.98 -4.29
C PRO A 336 6.97 20.76 -5.26
N LYS A 337 8.25 20.85 -4.94
CA LYS A 337 9.24 21.44 -5.84
C LYS A 337 9.35 20.58 -7.10
N PRO A 338 9.68 21.16 -8.27
CA PRO A 338 10.03 20.36 -9.44
C PRO A 338 11.13 19.38 -9.06
N VAL A 339 10.81 18.09 -9.15
CA VAL A 339 11.82 17.05 -9.09
C VAL A 339 12.62 17.19 -10.37
N THR A 340 13.78 17.86 -10.31
CA THR A 340 14.84 17.65 -11.31
C THR A 340 14.98 16.15 -11.45
N GLU A 341 14.88 15.58 -12.66
CA GLU A 341 14.94 14.13 -12.84
C GLU A 341 16.16 13.59 -12.09
N VAL A 342 15.89 12.90 -10.97
CA VAL A 342 16.91 12.14 -10.27
C VAL A 342 17.18 10.98 -11.19
N GLU A 343 18.22 11.14 -12.01
CA GLU A 343 18.73 10.13 -12.92
C GLU A 343 18.70 8.79 -12.19
N GLN A 344 17.77 7.91 -12.62
CA GLN A 344 17.37 6.72 -11.90
C GLN A 344 18.62 5.98 -11.42
N PRO A 345 18.89 5.92 -10.10
CA PRO A 345 20.23 5.95 -9.54
C PRO A 345 21.16 5.00 -10.28
N ALA A 346 21.99 5.58 -11.16
CA ALA A 346 22.73 4.84 -12.18
C ALA A 346 23.50 3.72 -11.49
N THR A 347 23.08 2.47 -11.76
CA THR A 347 23.28 1.30 -10.87
C THR A 347 24.63 1.35 -10.22
N THR A 348 24.66 1.72 -8.93
CA THR A 348 25.87 2.25 -8.30
C THR A 348 26.97 1.23 -8.45
N THR A 349 27.98 1.55 -9.26
CA THR A 349 29.08 0.65 -9.56
C THR A 349 29.89 0.49 -8.28
N VAL A 350 29.54 -0.54 -7.51
CA VAL A 350 30.15 -0.87 -6.22
C VAL A 350 31.65 -0.96 -6.46
N ALA A 351 32.38 0.06 -5.99
CA ALA A 351 33.82 0.15 -6.17
C ALA A 351 34.42 -1.13 -5.57
N SER A 352 35.03 -1.95 -6.44
CA SER A 352 35.22 -3.38 -6.19
C SER A 352 36.07 -3.65 -4.95
N ARG A 353 35.41 -3.81 -3.79
CA ARG A 353 36.01 -4.41 -2.60
C ARG A 353 36.24 -5.88 -2.89
N THR A 354 37.51 -6.26 -2.91
CA THR A 354 38.02 -7.56 -3.36
C THR A 354 37.27 -8.74 -2.74
N SER A 355 36.61 -9.53 -3.59
CA SER A 355 36.22 -10.93 -3.37
C SER A 355 35.81 -11.32 -1.94
N SER A 356 34.54 -11.08 -1.62
CA SER A 356 33.79 -11.97 -0.71
C SER A 356 32.72 -12.71 -1.52
N MET A 357 32.38 -13.93 -1.12
CA MET A 357 31.41 -14.76 -1.86
C MET A 357 30.02 -14.10 -1.85
N PRO A 358 29.24 -14.19 -2.94
CA PRO A 358 27.88 -13.66 -2.97
C PRO A 358 27.03 -14.38 -1.91
N THR A 359 26.71 -13.67 -0.84
CA THR A 359 25.84 -14.18 0.22
C THR A 359 24.44 -14.30 -0.34
N ALA A 360 23.80 -15.46 -0.16
CA ALA A 360 22.45 -15.68 -0.66
C ALA A 360 21.48 -14.65 -0.06
N THR A 361 20.59 -14.09 -0.88
CA THR A 361 19.55 -13.16 -0.42
C THR A 361 18.75 -13.83 0.70
N PRO A 362 18.64 -13.21 1.89
CA PRO A 362 17.97 -13.84 3.03
C PRO A 362 16.50 -14.13 2.69
N THR A 363 16.03 -15.32 3.07
CA THR A 363 14.63 -15.69 2.87
C THR A 363 13.73 -14.76 3.71
N PRO A 364 12.66 -14.18 3.15
CA PRO A 364 11.72 -13.35 3.91
C PRO A 364 11.20 -14.09 5.15
N SER A 365 11.19 -13.41 6.29
CA SER A 365 10.68 -13.95 7.55
C SER A 365 10.03 -12.84 8.37
N GLN A 366 8.98 -13.18 9.10
CA GLN A 366 8.29 -12.23 9.98
C GLN A 366 9.02 -12.16 11.34
N ILE A 367 9.43 -10.96 11.76
CA ILE A 367 10.18 -10.75 13.00
C ILE A 367 9.31 -11.10 14.22
N GLY A 368 9.88 -11.84 15.18
CA GLY A 368 9.19 -12.23 16.42
C GLY A 368 8.11 -13.32 16.26
N TYR A 369 7.92 -13.86 15.05
CA TYR A 369 6.96 -14.93 14.77
C TYR A 369 7.66 -16.29 14.67
N PRO A 370 6.98 -17.42 14.92
CA PRO A 370 7.51 -18.75 14.63
C PRO A 370 7.74 -18.92 13.12
N LYS A 371 8.54 -19.91 12.71
CA LYS A 371 8.77 -20.21 11.29
C LYS A 371 7.43 -20.49 10.59
N ALA A 372 7.15 -19.74 9.53
CA ALA A 372 5.97 -19.92 8.70
C ALA A 372 5.98 -21.26 7.95
N ILE A 373 4.80 -21.82 7.72
CA ILE A 373 4.55 -22.95 6.82
C ILE A 373 4.58 -22.47 5.36
N ILE A 374 4.00 -21.28 5.12
CA ILE A 374 4.01 -20.55 3.85
C ILE A 374 3.87 -19.05 4.16
N LEU A 375 4.49 -18.19 3.37
CA LEU A 375 4.57 -16.75 3.62
C LEU A 375 4.61 -16.01 2.27
N ASN A 376 3.83 -14.93 2.13
CA ASN A 376 3.93 -14.05 0.96
C ASN A 376 5.27 -13.30 1.00
N PRO A 377 6.03 -13.19 -0.10
CA PRO A 377 7.29 -12.44 -0.14
C PRO A 377 7.22 -10.99 0.39
N ASN A 378 6.06 -10.32 0.35
CA ASN A 378 5.88 -8.98 0.94
C ASN A 378 5.36 -8.97 2.40
N LEU A 379 5.40 -10.11 3.09
CA LEU A 379 4.99 -10.32 4.49
C LEU A 379 3.51 -10.06 4.83
N SER A 380 2.68 -9.60 3.88
CA SER A 380 1.26 -9.26 4.06
C SER A 380 0.38 -10.40 4.61
N VAL A 381 0.69 -11.65 4.25
CA VAL A 381 -0.03 -12.85 4.70
C VAL A 381 0.91 -14.03 4.92
N GLY A 382 0.72 -14.76 6.02
CA GLY A 382 1.49 -15.95 6.38
C GLY A 382 0.66 -17.01 7.10
N GLY A 383 0.98 -18.28 6.85
CA GLY A 383 0.33 -19.44 7.45
C GLY A 383 1.21 -20.15 8.48
N TYR A 384 0.66 -20.44 9.66
CA TYR A 384 1.37 -20.94 10.84
C TYR A 384 0.61 -22.06 11.54
N TYR A 385 1.34 -22.93 12.24
CA TYR A 385 0.77 -23.90 13.18
C TYR A 385 1.24 -23.60 14.60
N ILE A 386 0.38 -23.89 15.58
CA ILE A 386 0.70 -23.72 16.99
C ILE A 386 1.48 -24.95 17.48
N ASN A 387 2.75 -24.76 17.85
CA ASN A 387 3.53 -25.80 18.50
C ASN A 387 3.16 -25.89 19.99
N GLY A 388 2.63 -27.04 20.40
CA GLY A 388 2.30 -27.39 21.78
C GLY A 388 1.20 -28.45 21.87
N THR A 389 1.21 -29.25 22.94
CA THR A 389 0.21 -30.31 23.16
C THR A 389 -1.19 -29.74 23.34
N GLY A 390 -2.18 -30.30 22.63
CA GLY A 390 -3.57 -29.84 22.66
C GLY A 390 -3.86 -28.64 21.75
N TYR A 391 -3.04 -28.41 20.72
CA TYR A 391 -3.24 -27.39 19.67
C TYR A 391 -2.95 -27.94 18.25
N GLU A 392 -2.76 -29.25 18.13
CA GLU A 392 -2.34 -29.95 16.91
C GLU A 392 -3.37 -29.81 15.78
N ASP A 393 -4.65 -29.59 16.10
CA ASP A 393 -5.73 -29.38 15.14
C ASP A 393 -5.96 -27.92 14.74
N VAL A 394 -5.19 -26.98 15.31
CA VAL A 394 -5.29 -25.54 15.03
C VAL A 394 -4.32 -25.12 13.93
N ALA A 395 -4.83 -24.32 12.99
CA ALA A 395 -4.07 -23.51 12.05
C ALA A 395 -4.29 -22.01 12.33
N VAL A 396 -3.30 -21.19 12.00
CA VAL A 396 -3.38 -19.73 12.13
C VAL A 396 -2.96 -19.09 10.81
N LEU A 397 -3.76 -18.17 10.32
CA LEU A 397 -3.51 -17.38 9.13
C LEU A 397 -3.38 -15.91 9.57
N SER A 398 -2.14 -15.43 9.57
CA SER A 398 -1.81 -14.06 9.96
C SER A 398 -1.93 -13.14 8.75
N ILE A 399 -2.73 -12.08 8.87
CA ILE A 399 -2.88 -11.02 7.87
C ILE A 399 -2.67 -9.67 8.55
N PRO A 400 -1.41 -9.23 8.76
CA PRO A 400 -1.12 -7.88 9.25
C PRO A 400 -1.43 -6.77 8.22
N SER A 401 -1.61 -7.11 6.93
CA SER A 401 -1.97 -6.14 5.89
C SER A 401 -2.65 -6.82 4.70
N TYR A 402 -3.59 -6.12 4.06
CA TYR A 402 -4.15 -6.48 2.75
C TYR A 402 -3.46 -5.76 1.58
N GLU A 403 -2.37 -5.05 1.82
CA GLU A 403 -1.59 -4.42 0.74
C GLU A 403 -0.62 -5.43 0.12
N SER A 404 -0.80 -5.74 -1.16
CA SER A 404 0.06 -6.64 -1.91
C SER A 404 0.19 -6.21 -3.38
N PRO A 405 1.40 -5.80 -3.82
CA PRO A 405 1.69 -5.51 -5.23
C PRO A 405 1.40 -6.68 -6.20
N ASN A 406 1.17 -7.89 -5.66
CA ASN A 406 0.69 -9.04 -6.42
C ASN A 406 -0.45 -9.73 -5.63
N VAL A 407 -1.68 -9.26 -5.84
CA VAL A 407 -2.90 -9.83 -5.24
C VAL A 407 -3.10 -11.32 -5.55
N GLN A 408 -2.56 -11.83 -6.68
CA GLN A 408 -2.62 -13.26 -6.99
C GLN A 408 -1.67 -14.08 -6.11
N SER A 409 -0.51 -13.53 -5.75
CA SER A 409 0.41 -14.13 -4.75
C SER A 409 -0.29 -14.24 -3.39
N PHE A 410 -0.98 -13.18 -2.97
CA PHE A 410 -1.79 -13.17 -1.73
C PHE A 410 -2.88 -14.26 -1.77
N GLN A 411 -3.69 -14.29 -2.84
CA GLN A 411 -4.73 -15.31 -3.04
C GLN A 411 -4.16 -16.73 -2.97
N ASN A 412 -3.04 -16.99 -3.66
CA ASN A 412 -2.39 -18.29 -3.68
C ASN A 412 -1.94 -18.71 -2.27
N VAL A 413 -1.23 -17.85 -1.54
CA VAL A 413 -0.72 -18.15 -0.18
C VAL A 413 -1.87 -18.51 0.78
N MET A 414 -2.96 -17.75 0.74
CA MET A 414 -4.16 -18.02 1.55
C MET A 414 -4.81 -19.35 1.18
N ARG A 415 -5.13 -19.53 -0.12
CA ARG A 415 -5.78 -20.73 -0.67
C ARG A 415 -5.01 -22.01 -0.35
N ASP A 416 -3.71 -21.98 -0.57
CA ASP A 416 -2.87 -23.16 -0.47
C ASP A 416 -2.53 -23.47 1.00
N PHE A 417 -2.44 -22.45 1.87
CA PHE A 417 -2.37 -22.70 3.33
C PHE A 417 -3.65 -23.33 3.89
N ILE A 418 -4.83 -22.87 3.47
CA ILE A 418 -6.12 -23.45 3.87
C ILE A 418 -6.17 -24.93 3.42
N ARG A 419 -5.78 -25.23 2.18
CA ARG A 419 -5.71 -26.60 1.64
C ARG A 419 -4.70 -27.49 2.38
N MET A 420 -3.48 -27.01 2.63
CA MET A 420 -2.49 -27.73 3.42
C MET A 420 -2.99 -28.03 4.84
N SER A 421 -3.65 -27.06 5.48
CA SER A 421 -4.28 -27.24 6.79
C SER A 421 -5.33 -28.35 6.76
N LYS A 422 -6.20 -28.39 5.75
CA LYS A 422 -7.20 -29.47 5.61
C LYS A 422 -6.57 -30.84 5.34
N ALA A 423 -5.57 -30.90 4.46
CA ALA A 423 -4.84 -32.15 4.16
C ALA A 423 -4.10 -32.71 5.40
N GLN A 424 -3.65 -31.83 6.30
CA GLN A 424 -2.97 -32.21 7.55
C GLN A 424 -3.93 -32.33 8.75
N GLY A 425 -5.23 -32.51 8.50
CA GLY A 425 -6.22 -32.84 9.54
C GLY A 425 -6.63 -31.68 10.45
N LYS A 426 -6.24 -30.44 10.17
CA LYS A 426 -6.60 -29.27 10.99
C LYS A 426 -8.11 -29.07 11.01
N THR A 427 -8.69 -28.91 12.20
CA THR A 427 -10.12 -28.68 12.39
C THR A 427 -10.47 -27.24 12.72
N LYS A 428 -9.52 -26.43 13.22
CA LYS A 428 -9.73 -25.02 13.60
C LYS A 428 -8.88 -24.05 12.78
N MET A 429 -9.40 -22.83 12.57
CA MET A 429 -8.65 -21.72 11.97
C MET A 429 -8.77 -20.45 12.82
N ILE A 430 -7.64 -19.80 13.10
CA ILE A 430 -7.57 -18.43 13.62
C ILE A 430 -7.15 -17.51 12.47
N PHE A 431 -7.95 -16.50 12.17
CA PHE A 431 -7.52 -15.35 11.37
C PHE A 431 -6.95 -14.31 12.32
N ASP A 432 -5.64 -14.06 12.28
CA ASP A 432 -5.00 -13.00 13.08
C ASP A 432 -4.96 -11.72 12.25
N LEU A 433 -5.84 -10.77 12.59
CA LEU A 433 -6.11 -9.53 11.87
C LEU A 433 -5.63 -8.29 12.66
N ARG A 434 -4.75 -8.49 13.65
CA ARG A 434 -4.14 -7.42 14.45
C ARG A 434 -3.36 -6.43 13.58
N GLY A 435 -3.48 -5.14 13.87
CA GLY A 435 -2.79 -4.07 13.17
C GLY A 435 -3.26 -3.77 11.73
N ASN A 436 -4.16 -4.57 11.16
CA ASN A 436 -4.45 -4.55 9.72
C ASN A 436 -5.30 -3.35 9.27
N GLY A 437 -4.63 -2.27 8.88
CA GLY A 437 -5.25 -1.06 8.31
C GLY A 437 -5.92 -1.25 6.93
N GLY A 438 -5.85 -2.44 6.32
CA GLY A 438 -6.41 -2.74 5.00
C GLY A 438 -5.37 -2.77 3.88
N GLY A 439 -5.73 -2.25 2.71
CA GLY A 439 -4.96 -2.36 1.47
C GLY A 439 -5.86 -2.62 0.26
N ASN A 440 -5.56 -3.62 -0.56
CA ASN A 440 -6.30 -3.86 -1.81
C ASN A 440 -7.72 -4.43 -1.53
N ALA A 441 -8.76 -3.58 -1.63
CA ALA A 441 -10.15 -3.89 -1.25
C ALA A 441 -10.72 -5.23 -1.77
N ILE A 442 -10.29 -5.68 -2.95
CA ILE A 442 -10.73 -6.96 -3.54
C ILE A 442 -10.39 -8.18 -2.69
N LEU A 443 -9.29 -8.13 -1.93
CA LEU A 443 -8.80 -9.25 -1.13
C LEU A 443 -9.64 -9.52 0.13
N GLY A 444 -10.42 -8.53 0.60
CA GLY A 444 -11.39 -8.74 1.67
C GLY A 444 -12.56 -9.63 1.22
N TYR A 445 -13.04 -9.41 -0.01
CA TYR A 445 -14.05 -10.25 -0.66
C TYR A 445 -13.50 -11.66 -0.97
N ASP A 446 -12.26 -11.75 -1.44
CA ASP A 446 -11.60 -13.03 -1.68
C ASP A 446 -11.43 -13.84 -0.39
N THR A 447 -10.99 -13.21 0.71
CA THR A 447 -10.81 -13.88 2.02
C THR A 447 -12.09 -14.54 2.51
N PHE A 448 -13.24 -13.90 2.34
CA PHE A 448 -14.54 -14.52 2.63
C PHE A 448 -14.78 -15.74 1.72
N LYS A 449 -14.59 -15.60 0.40
CA LYS A 449 -14.79 -16.69 -0.56
C LYS A 449 -13.84 -17.87 -0.40
N GLN A 450 -12.65 -17.67 0.16
CA GLN A 450 -11.68 -18.74 0.45
C GLN A 450 -12.17 -19.74 1.52
N VAL A 451 -13.09 -19.31 2.41
CA VAL A 451 -13.72 -20.20 3.40
C VAL A 451 -15.24 -20.38 3.21
N PHE A 452 -15.89 -19.52 2.42
CA PHE A 452 -17.27 -19.70 1.95
C PHE A 452 -17.33 -19.71 0.40
N PRO A 453 -16.74 -20.72 -0.28
CA PRO A 453 -16.58 -20.71 -1.74
C PRO A 453 -17.87 -20.96 -2.53
N GLN A 454 -18.90 -21.54 -1.91
CA GLN A 454 -20.15 -21.98 -2.56
C GLN A 454 -20.86 -20.85 -3.35
N ALA A 455 -21.58 -21.19 -4.41
CA ALA A 455 -22.19 -20.21 -5.32
C ALA A 455 -23.34 -19.39 -4.71
N ASP A 456 -23.99 -19.88 -3.65
CA ASP A 456 -25.01 -19.16 -2.87
C ASP A 456 -24.39 -18.18 -1.85
N GLN A 457 -23.13 -18.42 -1.46
CA GLN A 457 -22.37 -17.58 -0.53
C GLN A 457 -21.70 -16.43 -1.27
N GLU A 458 -22.51 -15.55 -1.85
CA GLU A 458 -22.03 -14.39 -2.60
C GLU A 458 -21.73 -13.20 -1.66
N PRO A 459 -20.61 -12.45 -1.81
CA PRO A 459 -20.29 -11.35 -0.90
C PRO A 459 -21.20 -10.15 -1.16
N PHE A 460 -21.83 -9.58 -0.13
CA PHE A 460 -22.75 -8.45 -0.30
C PHE A 460 -22.00 -7.19 -0.75
N GLY A 461 -21.16 -6.59 0.09
CA GLY A 461 -20.37 -5.40 -0.30
C GLY A 461 -21.23 -4.24 -0.80
N GLY A 462 -22.38 -4.01 -0.18
CA GLY A 462 -23.26 -2.90 -0.52
C GLY A 462 -22.60 -1.57 -0.16
N THR A 463 -22.40 -0.71 -1.15
CA THR A 463 -21.73 0.58 -0.96
C THR A 463 -22.49 1.72 -1.62
N ARG A 464 -22.28 2.96 -1.19
CA ARG A 464 -22.85 4.16 -1.84
C ARG A 464 -21.88 5.34 -1.72
N PHE A 465 -21.99 6.28 -2.66
CA PHE A 465 -21.32 7.57 -2.56
C PHE A 465 -22.28 8.61 -1.96
N ARG A 466 -21.74 9.62 -1.30
CA ARG A 466 -22.48 10.86 -1.00
C ARG A 466 -22.74 11.63 -2.31
N ALA A 467 -24.00 11.97 -2.57
CA ALA A 467 -24.40 12.58 -3.84
C ALA A 467 -23.88 14.02 -3.95
N ASN A 468 -23.27 14.34 -5.09
CA ASN A 468 -22.81 15.68 -5.44
C ASN A 468 -22.79 15.85 -6.97
N ASP A 469 -22.73 17.09 -7.45
CA ASP A 469 -22.83 17.43 -8.87
C ASP A 469 -21.70 16.83 -9.73
N ALA A 470 -20.50 16.68 -9.16
CA ALA A 470 -19.36 16.10 -9.85
C ALA A 470 -19.51 14.58 -10.05
N ILE A 471 -20.04 13.85 -9.06
CA ILE A 471 -20.43 12.43 -9.22
C ILE A 471 -21.57 12.29 -10.23
N LYS A 472 -22.56 13.19 -10.23
CA LYS A 472 -23.63 13.18 -11.24
C LYS A 472 -23.09 13.33 -12.65
N ALA A 473 -22.19 14.31 -12.85
CA ALA A 473 -21.52 14.53 -14.13
C ALA A 473 -20.66 13.33 -14.53
N ALA A 474 -19.90 12.73 -13.60
CA ALA A 474 -19.08 11.55 -13.87
C ALA A 474 -19.92 10.34 -14.28
N TYR A 475 -21.02 10.03 -13.58
CA TYR A 475 -21.95 8.95 -13.94
C TYR A 475 -22.56 9.14 -15.34
N GLN A 476 -22.84 10.38 -15.74
CA GLN A 476 -23.31 10.66 -17.10
C GLN A 476 -22.18 10.50 -18.12
N LEU A 477 -21.06 11.21 -17.95
CA LEU A 477 -20.01 11.35 -18.96
C LEU A 477 -19.25 10.04 -19.20
N THR A 478 -19.05 9.20 -18.18
CA THR A 478 -18.42 7.88 -18.35
C THR A 478 -19.34 6.88 -19.07
N GLY A 479 -20.65 6.94 -18.82
CA GLY A 479 -21.63 6.16 -19.57
C GLY A 479 -21.77 6.62 -21.03
N ASP A 480 -21.76 7.94 -21.26
CA ASP A 480 -21.71 8.50 -22.61
C ASP A 480 -20.37 8.21 -23.31
N PHE A 481 -19.27 8.00 -22.58
CA PHE A 481 -17.99 7.50 -23.12
C PHE A 481 -18.08 6.05 -23.59
N LEU A 482 -18.60 5.12 -22.76
CA LEU A 482 -18.83 3.74 -23.21
C LEU A 482 -19.81 3.67 -24.39
N ALA A 483 -20.74 4.62 -24.50
CA ALA A 483 -21.67 4.73 -25.62
C ALA A 483 -21.10 5.43 -26.87
N ASN A 484 -19.80 5.81 -26.88
CA ASN A 484 -19.13 6.53 -27.97
C ASN A 484 -19.75 7.91 -28.34
N LYS A 485 -20.27 8.64 -27.35
CA LYS A 485 -20.96 9.94 -27.57
C LYS A 485 -20.16 11.17 -27.13
N THR A 486 -19.00 11.01 -26.49
CA THR A 486 -18.26 12.16 -25.94
C THR A 486 -17.54 12.97 -27.03
N PHE A 487 -17.27 14.24 -26.74
CA PHE A 487 -16.62 15.14 -27.70
C PHE A 487 -15.28 14.61 -28.18
N VAL A 488 -14.45 14.09 -27.26
CA VAL A 488 -13.12 13.53 -27.55
C VAL A 488 -13.16 12.30 -28.46
N GLN A 489 -14.23 11.48 -28.41
CA GLN A 489 -14.36 10.32 -29.30
C GLN A 489 -14.70 10.72 -30.74
N SER A 490 -15.42 11.83 -30.92
CA SER A 490 -15.67 12.43 -32.25
C SER A 490 -14.46 13.17 -32.82
N ASN A 491 -13.43 13.46 -32.01
CA ASN A 491 -12.33 14.35 -32.37
C ASN A 491 -10.98 13.85 -31.81
N GLN A 492 -10.24 13.10 -32.64
CA GLN A 492 -8.93 12.55 -32.29
C GLN A 492 -7.92 13.62 -31.86
N THR A 493 -7.99 14.84 -32.41
CA THR A 493 -7.13 15.95 -31.97
C THR A 493 -7.49 16.40 -30.55
N ALA A 494 -8.78 16.49 -30.20
CA ALA A 494 -9.20 16.77 -28.83
C ALA A 494 -8.78 15.66 -27.86
N PHE A 495 -8.93 14.39 -28.23
CA PHE A 495 -8.47 13.25 -27.42
C PHE A 495 -6.96 13.33 -27.11
N ILE A 496 -6.14 13.58 -28.14
CA ILE A 496 -4.68 13.71 -27.99
C ILE A 496 -4.29 14.97 -27.19
N GLN A 497 -5.09 16.04 -27.26
CA GLN A 497 -4.86 17.26 -26.47
C GLN A 497 -5.26 17.08 -24.99
N ALA A 498 -6.26 16.27 -24.70
CA ALA A 498 -6.74 15.95 -23.35
C ALA A 498 -5.81 14.95 -22.64
N PHE A 499 -5.77 13.72 -23.15
CA PHE A 499 -5.14 12.57 -22.48
C PHE A 499 -3.66 12.43 -22.86
N GLY A 500 -3.36 12.50 -24.16
CA GLY A 500 -1.99 12.50 -24.66
C GLY A 500 -1.79 11.82 -26.01
N ARG A 501 -0.54 11.85 -26.49
CA ARG A 501 -0.09 10.93 -27.54
C ARG A 501 0.22 9.57 -26.90
N GLY A 502 -0.38 8.51 -27.43
CA GLY A 502 -0.18 7.13 -26.95
C GLY A 502 -1.27 6.64 -26.00
N SER A 503 -2.07 7.52 -25.41
CA SER A 503 -3.27 7.14 -24.65
C SER A 503 -4.34 6.51 -25.55
N THR A 504 -5.12 5.60 -24.99
CA THR A 504 -6.19 4.82 -25.62
C THR A 504 -7.54 5.06 -24.93
N PRO A 505 -8.67 4.70 -25.54
CA PRO A 505 -9.96 4.72 -24.85
C PRO A 505 -9.98 3.81 -23.62
N ASP A 506 -9.27 2.68 -23.66
CA ASP A 506 -9.19 1.74 -22.55
C ASP A 506 -8.49 2.35 -21.33
N ASP A 507 -7.46 3.20 -21.53
CA ASP A 507 -6.80 3.95 -20.45
C ASP A 507 -7.80 4.88 -19.72
N VAL A 508 -8.70 5.52 -20.48
CA VAL A 508 -9.72 6.42 -19.94
C VAL A 508 -10.79 5.61 -19.21
N ILE A 509 -11.16 4.43 -19.71
CA ILE A 509 -12.06 3.50 -19.04
C ILE A 509 -11.46 3.02 -17.71
N GLY A 510 -10.21 2.53 -17.69
CA GLY A 510 -9.54 2.08 -16.47
C GLY A 510 -9.40 3.18 -15.40
N LEU A 511 -9.14 4.41 -15.82
CA LEU A 511 -9.10 5.57 -14.91
C LEU A 511 -10.50 5.97 -14.39
N THR A 512 -11.58 5.76 -15.14
CA THR A 512 -12.93 6.26 -14.79
C THR A 512 -13.94 5.19 -14.35
N ALA A 513 -13.61 3.90 -14.41
CA ALA A 513 -14.50 2.78 -14.07
C ALA A 513 -15.13 2.87 -12.66
N SER A 514 -14.42 3.44 -11.68
CA SER A 514 -14.94 3.69 -10.33
C SER A 514 -16.16 4.61 -10.29
N PHE A 515 -16.29 5.49 -11.28
CA PHE A 515 -17.41 6.42 -11.47
C PHE A 515 -18.28 6.06 -12.69
N ASN A 516 -18.28 4.79 -13.11
CA ASN A 516 -19.11 4.31 -14.20
C ASN A 516 -20.07 3.22 -13.71
N TYR A 517 -21.37 3.53 -13.75
CA TYR A 517 -22.44 2.67 -13.25
C TYR A 517 -22.64 1.38 -14.07
N GLN A 518 -22.08 1.29 -15.28
CA GLN A 518 -22.19 0.10 -16.13
C GLN A 518 -21.23 -1.02 -15.70
N HIS A 519 -20.16 -0.67 -14.97
CA HIS A 519 -19.22 -1.60 -14.34
C HIS A 519 -19.64 -1.99 -12.91
N GLN A 520 -20.90 -1.76 -12.55
CA GLN A 520 -21.44 -1.86 -11.19
C GLN A 520 -22.82 -2.53 -11.19
N LEU A 521 -23.16 -3.22 -10.11
CA LEU A 521 -24.44 -3.91 -9.93
C LEU A 521 -25.30 -3.21 -8.88
N ASP A 522 -26.62 -3.38 -8.95
CA ASP A 522 -27.52 -3.04 -7.85
C ASP A 522 -27.42 -4.06 -6.69
N VAL A 523 -28.13 -3.81 -5.59
CA VAL A 523 -28.19 -4.74 -4.44
C VAL A 523 -28.65 -6.16 -4.80
N ASN A 524 -29.40 -6.33 -5.90
CA ASN A 524 -29.98 -7.59 -6.39
C ASN A 524 -29.11 -8.29 -7.45
N ASN A 525 -27.88 -7.85 -7.67
CA ASN A 525 -26.99 -8.31 -8.74
C ASN A 525 -27.60 -8.15 -10.13
N LYS A 526 -28.10 -6.94 -10.44
CA LYS A 526 -28.61 -6.57 -11.76
C LYS A 526 -27.84 -5.34 -12.27
N PRO A 527 -27.47 -5.29 -13.56
CA PRO A 527 -26.84 -4.11 -14.14
C PRO A 527 -27.74 -2.88 -14.05
N ILE A 528 -27.16 -1.75 -13.66
CA ILE A 528 -27.88 -0.47 -13.58
C ILE A 528 -27.97 0.13 -15.00
N LYS A 529 -29.17 0.56 -15.39
CA LYS A 529 -29.50 0.85 -16.80
C LYS A 529 -29.22 2.27 -17.27
N THR A 530 -29.06 3.22 -16.34
CA THR A 530 -28.99 4.66 -16.64
C THR A 530 -28.23 5.39 -15.52
N SER A 531 -27.53 6.48 -15.87
CA SER A 531 -26.83 7.36 -14.93
C SER A 531 -27.74 7.92 -13.82
N ASP A 532 -28.97 8.35 -14.15
CA ASP A 532 -29.91 8.87 -13.16
C ASP A 532 -30.31 7.80 -12.12
N ALA A 533 -30.65 6.59 -12.55
CA ALA A 533 -30.96 5.47 -11.64
C ALA A 533 -29.76 5.06 -10.76
N ALA A 534 -28.52 5.27 -11.22
CA ALA A 534 -27.33 5.10 -10.39
C ALA A 534 -27.19 6.26 -9.38
N PHE A 535 -27.42 7.50 -9.81
CA PHE A 535 -27.31 8.70 -8.98
C PHE A 535 -28.40 8.82 -7.90
N GLY A 536 -29.55 8.17 -8.09
CA GLY A 536 -30.64 8.12 -7.11
C GLY A 536 -31.77 9.11 -7.43
N PRO A 537 -32.35 9.81 -6.44
CA PRO A 537 -31.81 10.06 -5.10
C PRO A 537 -32.09 8.96 -4.08
N GLN A 538 -31.16 8.74 -3.15
CA GLN A 538 -31.40 8.10 -1.86
C GLN A 538 -31.14 9.12 -0.75
N THR A 539 -32.09 9.34 0.15
CA THR A 539 -31.95 10.31 1.26
C THR A 539 -31.75 9.58 2.59
N ALA A 540 -30.71 9.91 3.34
CA ALA A 540 -30.45 9.34 4.65
C ALA A 540 -29.80 10.37 5.59
N ASN A 541 -30.18 10.37 6.86
CA ASN A 541 -29.68 11.29 7.91
C ASN A 541 -29.61 12.79 7.51
N GLY A 542 -30.60 13.26 6.73
CA GLY A 542 -30.68 14.65 6.25
C GLY A 542 -29.80 14.99 5.04
N ASP A 543 -29.12 14.02 4.43
CA ASP A 543 -28.23 14.21 3.27
C ASP A 543 -28.60 13.25 2.11
N GLN A 544 -28.01 13.49 0.94
CA GLN A 544 -28.30 12.76 -0.30
C GLN A 544 -27.15 11.81 -0.69
N PHE A 545 -27.51 10.67 -1.26
CA PHE A 545 -26.62 9.58 -1.64
C PHE A 545 -27.02 8.97 -2.98
N THR A 546 -26.06 8.28 -3.62
CA THR A 546 -26.33 7.44 -4.79
C THR A 546 -27.17 6.22 -4.41
N THR A 547 -27.74 5.55 -5.41
CA THR A 547 -28.24 4.18 -5.26
C THR A 547 -27.13 3.28 -4.70
N THR A 548 -27.48 2.33 -3.82
CA THR A 548 -26.54 1.36 -3.29
C THR A 548 -26.09 0.38 -4.38
N ILE A 549 -24.78 0.31 -4.58
CA ILE A 549 -24.08 -0.47 -5.59
C ILE A 549 -23.29 -1.63 -4.96
N ARG A 550 -23.05 -2.67 -5.76
CA ARG A 550 -22.20 -3.83 -5.45
C ARG A 550 -21.14 -4.02 -6.53
N TYR A 551 -20.00 -4.63 -6.18
CA TYR A 551 -18.96 -4.99 -7.15
C TYR A 551 -19.48 -6.00 -8.18
N ASN A 552 -19.00 -5.87 -9.43
CA ASN A 552 -19.26 -6.86 -10.46
C ASN A 552 -18.04 -7.81 -10.57
N PHE A 553 -17.98 -8.83 -9.72
CA PHE A 553 -16.82 -9.74 -9.64
C PHE A 553 -16.54 -10.58 -10.91
N SER A 554 -17.38 -10.47 -11.94
CA SER A 554 -17.18 -11.03 -13.29
C SER A 554 -16.98 -9.95 -14.38
N ASP A 555 -16.59 -8.74 -13.98
CA ASP A 555 -16.19 -7.65 -14.88
C ASP A 555 -14.73 -7.26 -14.62
N PRO A 556 -13.79 -7.60 -15.53
CA PRO A 556 -12.36 -7.33 -15.34
C PRO A 556 -12.01 -5.83 -15.37
N VAL A 557 -12.92 -4.95 -15.76
CA VAL A 557 -12.77 -3.48 -15.66
C VAL A 557 -13.14 -2.97 -14.26
N SER A 558 -13.93 -3.73 -13.50
CA SER A 558 -14.25 -3.42 -12.10
C SER A 558 -13.29 -4.09 -11.09
N THR A 559 -12.63 -5.19 -11.50
CA THR A 559 -11.67 -5.97 -10.68
C THR A 559 -10.28 -6.05 -11.34
N SER A 560 -9.77 -4.92 -11.84
CA SER A 560 -8.64 -4.82 -12.78
C SER A 560 -7.25 -5.21 -12.26
N TYR A 561 -7.06 -6.49 -11.94
CA TYR A 561 -5.80 -7.07 -11.51
C TYR A 561 -5.36 -8.19 -12.46
N GLN A 562 -4.16 -8.05 -13.05
CA GLN A 562 -3.67 -9.02 -14.03
C GLN A 562 -3.52 -10.43 -13.41
N GLY A 563 -4.12 -11.43 -14.06
CA GLY A 563 -4.06 -12.83 -13.63
C GLY A 563 -5.07 -13.23 -12.55
N PHE A 564 -5.67 -12.28 -11.86
CA PHE A 564 -6.54 -12.52 -10.70
C PHE A 564 -8.04 -12.65 -11.05
N SER A 565 -8.76 -13.37 -10.21
CA SER A 565 -10.24 -13.44 -10.18
C SER A 565 -10.65 -13.83 -8.76
N VAL A 566 -11.70 -13.23 -8.19
CA VAL A 566 -12.18 -13.61 -6.85
C VAL A 566 -12.60 -15.08 -6.83
N ILE A 567 -12.28 -15.82 -5.76
CA ILE A 567 -12.67 -17.24 -5.62
C ILE A 567 -14.20 -17.42 -5.86
N GLY A 568 -14.54 -18.30 -6.80
CA GLY A 568 -15.91 -18.52 -7.27
C GLY A 568 -16.34 -17.72 -8.50
N PHE A 569 -15.52 -16.80 -9.00
CA PHE A 569 -15.78 -15.99 -10.19
C PHE A 569 -14.74 -16.23 -11.30
N ASP A 570 -15.15 -15.98 -12.54
CA ASP A 570 -14.35 -16.05 -13.78
C ASP A 570 -13.41 -17.27 -13.85
N LYS A 571 -12.08 -17.05 -13.78
CA LYS A 571 -11.08 -18.13 -13.86
C LYS A 571 -11.15 -19.10 -12.69
N ASN A 572 -11.62 -18.63 -11.54
CA ASN A 572 -11.78 -19.39 -10.30
C ASN A 572 -13.24 -19.83 -10.07
N LYS A 573 -14.10 -19.80 -11.10
CA LYS A 573 -15.51 -20.22 -11.00
C LYS A 573 -15.69 -21.70 -10.65
N ASN A 574 -14.74 -22.55 -11.03
CA ASN A 574 -14.68 -23.96 -10.64
C ASN A 574 -14.60 -24.16 -9.11
N GLU A 575 -13.98 -23.24 -8.37
CA GLU A 575 -13.86 -23.27 -6.90
C GLU A 575 -15.22 -23.23 -6.18
N THR A 576 -16.31 -22.86 -6.86
CA THR A 576 -17.68 -22.99 -6.30
C THR A 576 -18.08 -24.43 -5.96
N ASN A 577 -17.29 -25.44 -6.39
CA ASN A 577 -17.46 -26.85 -6.03
C ASN A 577 -16.53 -27.29 -4.89
N THR A 578 -15.60 -26.43 -4.44
CA THR A 578 -14.67 -26.73 -3.34
C THR A 578 -15.45 -26.79 -2.03
N PRO A 579 -15.38 -27.87 -1.22
CA PRO A 579 -16.10 -27.95 0.05
C PRO A 579 -15.66 -26.85 1.03
N GLN A 580 -16.60 -26.31 1.82
CA GLN A 580 -16.29 -25.37 2.89
C GLN A 580 -15.24 -25.99 3.85
N PRO A 581 -14.05 -25.39 4.02
CA PRO A 581 -12.92 -26.04 4.71
C PRO A 581 -13.12 -26.14 6.22
N PHE A 582 -13.79 -25.16 6.84
CA PHE A 582 -14.04 -25.08 8.27
C PHE A 582 -15.46 -24.58 8.51
N LYS A 583 -16.16 -25.07 9.54
CA LYS A 583 -17.47 -24.54 9.92
C LYS A 583 -17.30 -23.19 10.62
N ALA A 584 -18.33 -22.34 10.58
CA ALA A 584 -18.31 -21.01 11.19
C ALA A 584 -17.85 -21.02 12.67
N GLN A 585 -18.33 -21.97 13.48
CA GLN A 585 -17.94 -22.12 14.88
C GLN A 585 -16.51 -22.63 15.10
N ASP A 586 -15.91 -23.26 14.10
CA ASP A 586 -14.54 -23.77 14.09
C ASP A 586 -13.52 -22.71 13.58
N MET A 587 -14.01 -21.51 13.24
CA MET A 587 -13.21 -20.35 12.86
C MET A 587 -13.34 -19.24 13.92
N VAL A 588 -12.31 -18.40 14.03
CA VAL A 588 -12.35 -17.16 14.82
C VAL A 588 -11.46 -16.08 14.20
N MET A 589 -11.87 -14.82 14.31
CA MET A 589 -11.04 -13.65 13.99
C MET A 589 -10.48 -13.04 15.28
N LEU A 590 -9.15 -12.88 15.36
CA LEU A 590 -8.42 -12.21 16.44
C LEU A 590 -8.10 -10.77 16.00
N HIS A 591 -8.45 -9.79 16.83
CA HIS A 591 -8.19 -8.38 16.59
C HIS A 591 -7.62 -7.66 17.82
N ASP A 592 -6.88 -6.59 17.58
CA ASP A 592 -6.50 -5.54 18.54
C ASP A 592 -7.31 -4.24 18.32
N GLY A 593 -8.36 -4.30 17.51
CA GLY A 593 -9.22 -3.17 17.16
C GLY A 593 -8.76 -2.36 15.95
N MET A 594 -7.47 -2.41 15.56
CA MET A 594 -6.88 -1.55 14.50
C MET A 594 -7.33 -1.94 13.08
N CYS A 595 -8.08 -3.04 12.95
CA CYS A 595 -8.68 -3.51 11.70
C CYS A 595 -9.49 -2.40 11.01
N SER A 596 -9.10 -2.04 9.78
CA SER A 596 -9.70 -0.96 8.99
C SER A 596 -9.83 -1.34 7.51
N SER A 597 -10.63 -0.59 6.75
CA SER A 597 -10.75 -0.66 5.29
C SER A 597 -11.03 -2.09 4.79
N THR A 598 -10.16 -2.67 3.95
CA THR A 598 -10.23 -4.07 3.50
C THR A 598 -10.36 -5.10 4.63
N CYS A 599 -9.74 -4.85 5.80
CA CYS A 599 -9.92 -5.70 6.97
C CYS A 599 -11.35 -5.62 7.52
N ALA A 600 -11.94 -4.43 7.54
CA ALA A 600 -13.32 -4.24 7.95
C ALA A 600 -14.31 -4.90 6.96
N ILE A 601 -14.03 -4.85 5.64
CA ILE A 601 -14.79 -5.61 4.62
C ILE A 601 -14.71 -7.11 4.90
N ALA A 602 -13.51 -7.67 5.09
CA ALA A 602 -13.34 -9.09 5.40
C ALA A 602 -14.10 -9.49 6.68
N SER A 603 -14.03 -8.64 7.71
CA SER A 603 -14.67 -8.88 9.01
C SER A 603 -16.19 -8.78 8.96
N GLU A 604 -16.77 -7.81 8.23
CA GLU A 604 -18.22 -7.72 8.00
C GLU A 604 -18.73 -8.99 7.32
N LEU A 605 -18.04 -9.46 6.27
CA LEU A 605 -18.43 -10.65 5.53
C LEU A 605 -18.31 -11.92 6.41
N LEU A 606 -17.16 -12.13 7.05
CA LEU A 606 -16.91 -13.30 7.90
C LEU A 606 -17.85 -13.32 9.13
N LYS A 607 -18.10 -12.18 9.78
CA LYS A 607 -19.01 -12.07 10.93
C LYS A 607 -20.47 -12.17 10.52
N ASN A 608 -20.93 -11.27 9.64
CA ASN A 608 -22.35 -11.00 9.45
C ASN A 608 -23.00 -11.88 8.37
N GLN A 609 -22.25 -12.30 7.33
CA GLN A 609 -22.68 -13.38 6.43
C GLN A 609 -22.20 -14.77 6.91
N GLY A 610 -20.93 -14.88 7.30
CA GLY A 610 -20.30 -16.16 7.64
C GLY A 610 -20.55 -16.70 9.06
N ALA A 611 -21.11 -15.89 9.97
CA ALA A 611 -21.28 -16.21 11.40
C ALA A 611 -19.97 -16.66 12.12
N VAL A 612 -18.81 -16.18 11.66
CA VAL A 612 -17.51 -16.41 12.30
C VAL A 612 -17.38 -15.51 13.53
N ARG A 613 -16.99 -16.10 14.66
CA ARG A 613 -16.84 -15.39 15.93
C ARG A 613 -15.61 -14.47 15.95
N THR A 614 -15.65 -13.48 16.83
CA THR A 614 -14.60 -12.46 16.99
C THR A 614 -14.04 -12.51 18.41
N ILE A 615 -12.72 -12.36 18.59
CA ILE A 615 -12.08 -12.10 19.88
C ILE A 615 -11.22 -10.83 19.80
N ALA A 616 -11.38 -9.93 20.76
CA ALA A 616 -10.59 -8.71 20.88
C ALA A 616 -9.54 -8.84 21.99
N VAL A 617 -8.33 -8.31 21.75
CA VAL A 617 -7.26 -8.21 22.76
C VAL A 617 -6.94 -6.77 23.12
N GLY A 618 -6.82 -6.48 24.42
CA GLY A 618 -6.42 -5.18 24.96
C GLY A 618 -7.59 -4.23 25.27
N GLY A 619 -7.49 -3.00 24.77
CA GLY A 619 -8.35 -1.86 25.09
C GLY A 619 -8.08 -1.26 26.48
N ARG A 620 -8.80 -0.18 26.84
CA ARG A 620 -8.62 0.54 28.11
C ARG A 620 -8.82 -0.41 29.32
N PRO A 621 -8.19 -0.14 30.48
CA PRO A 621 -8.33 -0.95 31.69
C PRO A 621 -9.71 -0.79 32.33
N GLN A 622 -10.71 -1.48 31.78
CA GLN A 622 -12.10 -1.47 32.22
C GLN A 622 -12.77 -2.84 31.98
N GLU A 623 -13.88 -3.11 32.66
CA GLU A 623 -14.74 -4.26 32.37
C GLU A 623 -15.62 -4.00 31.14
N GLY A 624 -16.23 -5.05 30.59
CA GLY A 624 -17.14 -4.96 29.45
C GLY A 624 -16.52 -5.37 28.09
N PRO A 625 -17.30 -5.28 27.01
CA PRO A 625 -16.87 -5.69 25.67
C PRO A 625 -15.82 -4.75 25.07
N MET A 626 -15.30 -5.13 23.91
CA MET A 626 -14.53 -4.32 22.97
C MET A 626 -14.91 -4.78 21.57
N GLN A 627 -14.97 -3.87 20.58
CA GLN A 627 -15.20 -4.26 19.20
C GLN A 627 -13.90 -4.69 18.49
N GLY A 628 -13.98 -5.69 17.61
CA GLY A 628 -12.82 -6.18 16.87
C GLY A 628 -12.39 -5.24 15.73
N VAL A 629 -13.33 -4.46 15.20
CA VAL A 629 -13.12 -3.50 14.11
C VAL A 629 -13.48 -2.13 14.64
N GLY A 630 -12.46 -1.36 15.02
CA GLY A 630 -12.60 -0.04 15.62
C GLY A 630 -11.90 1.09 14.85
N GLY A 631 -11.27 0.78 13.72
CA GLY A 631 -10.92 1.75 12.69
C GLY A 631 -11.95 1.78 11.56
N THR A 632 -11.63 2.56 10.51
CA THR A 632 -12.57 2.87 9.42
C THR A 632 -13.16 1.62 8.77
N LYS A 633 -14.48 1.54 8.72
CA LYS A 633 -15.30 0.48 8.11
C LYS A 633 -15.75 0.81 6.68
N GLY A 634 -15.54 2.05 6.24
CA GLY A 634 -15.74 2.53 4.88
C GLY A 634 -15.04 1.67 3.82
N ALA A 635 -15.69 1.54 2.66
CA ALA A 635 -15.36 0.50 1.68
C ALA A 635 -14.35 0.92 0.59
N GLN A 636 -14.01 2.21 0.50
CA GLN A 636 -13.03 2.74 -0.45
C GLN A 636 -12.50 4.08 0.06
N VAL A 637 -11.18 4.19 0.15
CA VAL A 637 -10.46 5.48 0.23
C VAL A 637 -10.11 5.96 -1.18
N PHE A 638 -10.11 7.27 -1.41
CA PHE A 638 -9.32 7.92 -2.45
C PHE A 638 -8.49 9.05 -1.83
N SER A 639 -7.25 9.22 -2.30
CA SER A 639 -6.42 10.37 -1.98
C SER A 639 -6.87 11.62 -2.75
N TRP A 640 -6.37 12.80 -2.34
CA TRP A 640 -6.73 14.07 -2.99
C TRP A 640 -6.42 14.08 -4.50
N ASP A 641 -5.28 13.51 -4.90
CA ASP A 641 -4.85 13.45 -6.30
C ASP A 641 -5.64 12.43 -7.12
N ASP A 642 -6.06 11.31 -6.53
CA ASP A 642 -6.96 10.32 -7.15
C ASP A 642 -8.28 10.97 -7.60
N ILE A 643 -8.86 11.83 -6.74
CA ILE A 643 -10.09 12.57 -7.02
C ILE A 643 -9.85 13.63 -8.10
N GLN A 644 -8.81 14.45 -7.95
CA GLN A 644 -8.49 15.48 -8.94
C GLN A 644 -8.24 14.87 -10.33
N LEU A 645 -7.42 13.83 -10.43
CA LEU A 645 -7.06 13.17 -11.69
C LEU A 645 -8.29 12.59 -12.41
N ARG A 646 -9.17 11.92 -11.67
CA ARG A 646 -10.40 11.35 -12.24
C ARG A 646 -11.41 12.43 -12.62
N MET A 647 -11.44 13.57 -11.90
CA MET A 647 -12.24 14.73 -12.30
C MET A 647 -11.66 15.48 -13.50
N GLN A 648 -10.33 15.57 -13.65
CA GLN A 648 -9.70 16.06 -14.88
C GLN A 648 -10.05 15.16 -16.07
N ALA A 649 -9.91 13.84 -15.93
CA ALA A 649 -10.27 12.89 -16.97
C ALA A 649 -11.74 13.02 -17.37
N THR A 650 -12.64 13.12 -16.39
CA THR A 650 -14.09 13.35 -16.59
C THR A 650 -14.38 14.68 -17.29
N TYR A 651 -13.77 15.78 -16.83
CA TYR A 651 -13.92 17.12 -17.38
C TYR A 651 -13.50 17.18 -18.86
N PHE A 652 -12.40 16.52 -19.23
CA PHE A 652 -11.94 16.50 -20.62
C PHE A 652 -12.78 15.62 -21.57
N LEU A 653 -13.78 14.86 -21.08
CA LEU A 653 -14.74 14.17 -21.95
C LEU A 653 -15.71 15.14 -22.64
N GLY A 654 -16.00 16.29 -22.02
CA GLY A 654 -16.94 17.27 -22.54
C GLY A 654 -16.39 18.13 -23.67
N SER A 655 -17.32 18.76 -24.40
CA SER A 655 -17.04 19.84 -25.35
C SER A 655 -16.50 21.10 -24.65
N PRO A 656 -15.80 22.01 -25.36
CA PRO A 656 -15.36 23.30 -24.81
C PRO A 656 -16.49 24.11 -24.16
N GLU A 657 -17.70 24.02 -24.72
CA GLU A 657 -18.90 24.71 -24.23
C GLU A 657 -19.41 24.13 -22.91
N GLN A 658 -19.22 22.83 -22.66
CA GLN A 658 -19.51 22.18 -21.38
C GLN A 658 -18.41 22.48 -20.36
N GLN A 659 -17.14 22.42 -20.77
CA GLN A 659 -15.97 22.75 -19.96
C GLN A 659 -16.09 24.18 -19.36
N ALA A 660 -16.40 25.18 -20.19
CA ALA A 660 -16.61 26.57 -19.77
C ALA A 660 -17.84 26.81 -18.86
N GLN A 661 -18.73 25.81 -18.71
CA GLN A 661 -19.79 25.81 -17.70
C GLN A 661 -19.29 25.15 -16.40
N TRP A 662 -18.57 24.04 -16.51
CA TRP A 662 -18.04 23.26 -15.38
C TRP A 662 -16.94 24.00 -14.60
N ASP A 663 -16.18 24.91 -15.22
CA ASP A 663 -15.26 25.85 -14.55
C ASP A 663 -15.89 26.57 -13.35
N LYS A 664 -17.22 26.81 -13.42
CA LYS A 664 -17.98 27.56 -12.40
C LYS A 664 -18.65 26.63 -11.37
N GLN A 665 -18.64 25.32 -11.61
CA GLN A 665 -19.27 24.27 -10.81
C GLN A 665 -18.23 23.47 -10.02
N ASP A 666 -18.65 22.50 -9.21
CA ASP A 666 -17.73 21.68 -8.42
C ASP A 666 -16.80 20.81 -9.29
N LEU A 667 -17.27 20.29 -10.43
CA LEU A 667 -16.46 19.45 -11.33
C LEU A 667 -15.16 20.13 -11.78
N GLY A 668 -15.25 21.33 -12.39
CA GLY A 668 -14.07 22.07 -12.86
C GLY A 668 -13.20 22.54 -11.70
N LYS A 669 -13.80 22.97 -10.59
CA LYS A 669 -13.04 23.42 -9.41
C LYS A 669 -12.27 22.29 -8.73
N THR A 670 -12.84 21.09 -8.61
CA THR A 670 -12.10 19.91 -8.10
C THR A 670 -11.02 19.46 -9.10
N ALA A 671 -11.32 19.47 -10.40
CA ALA A 671 -10.35 19.13 -11.45
C ALA A 671 -9.14 20.07 -11.47
N PHE A 672 -9.28 21.35 -11.11
CA PHE A 672 -8.21 22.35 -11.16
C PHE A 672 -7.95 23.08 -9.84
N ALA A 673 -8.30 22.46 -8.70
CA ALA A 673 -7.85 22.87 -7.38
C ALA A 673 -6.31 22.86 -7.29
N THR A 674 -5.72 23.77 -6.52
CA THR A 674 -4.26 23.99 -6.53
C THR A 674 -3.67 24.29 -5.16
N GLN A 675 -4.41 24.96 -4.28
CA GLN A 675 -3.93 25.33 -2.96
C GLN A 675 -3.91 24.12 -2.02
N LEU A 676 -4.84 23.17 -2.14
CA LEU A 676 -4.76 21.89 -1.42
C LEU A 676 -3.43 21.18 -1.69
N PHE A 677 -3.12 20.94 -2.96
CA PHE A 677 -1.87 20.30 -3.40
C PHE A 677 -0.63 21.15 -3.10
N LYS A 678 -0.76 22.48 -3.03
CA LYS A 678 0.34 23.34 -2.59
C LYS A 678 0.62 23.24 -1.08
N ARG A 679 -0.37 22.94 -0.25
CA ARG A 679 -0.29 23.04 1.22
C ARG A 679 -0.46 21.71 1.96
N SER A 680 -0.46 20.59 1.25
CA SER A 680 -0.37 19.25 1.83
C SER A 680 1.07 18.72 1.77
N ALA A 681 1.43 17.86 2.72
CA ALA A 681 2.69 17.12 2.66
C ALA A 681 2.71 16.07 1.53
N TYR A 682 3.89 15.56 1.18
CA TYR A 682 4.10 14.57 0.13
C TYR A 682 5.03 13.44 0.59
N GLN A 683 4.76 12.21 0.16
CA GLN A 683 5.64 11.05 0.31
C GLN A 683 5.71 10.27 -1.01
N GLY A 684 6.89 9.86 -1.45
CA GLY A 684 7.06 9.12 -2.71
C GLY A 684 6.54 9.83 -3.97
N GLY A 685 6.38 11.16 -3.92
CA GLY A 685 5.76 11.96 -4.99
C GLY A 685 4.23 12.01 -4.98
N ARG A 686 3.56 11.22 -4.12
CA ARG A 686 2.10 11.30 -3.89
C ARG A 686 1.78 12.30 -2.77
N VAL A 687 0.60 12.92 -2.86
CA VAL A 687 0.10 13.83 -1.83
C VAL A 687 -0.41 13.05 -0.61
N ALA A 688 -0.15 13.57 0.59
CA ALA A 688 -0.60 12.98 1.83
C ALA A 688 -2.00 13.49 2.20
N GLY A 689 -2.98 12.59 2.19
CA GLY A 689 -4.35 12.84 2.62
C GLY A 689 -5.41 12.30 1.66
N GLY A 690 -6.67 12.26 2.11
CA GLY A 690 -7.78 11.66 1.37
C GLY A 690 -9.14 11.72 2.07
N ILE A 691 -10.11 11.02 1.49
CA ILE A 691 -11.49 10.84 2.00
C ILE A 691 -11.94 9.38 1.97
N ASN A 692 -12.88 9.07 2.85
CA ASN A 692 -13.72 7.89 2.83
C ASN A 692 -14.78 8.04 1.73
N LEU A 693 -14.48 7.54 0.53
CA LEU A 693 -15.26 7.76 -0.70
C LEU A 693 -16.61 7.04 -0.69
N LYS A 694 -16.68 5.89 -0.01
CA LYS A 694 -17.85 5.00 -0.03
C LYS A 694 -18.23 4.55 1.37
N ASP A 695 -19.46 4.87 1.76
CA ASP A 695 -20.15 4.19 2.85
C ASP A 695 -20.15 2.68 2.56
N ASN A 696 -19.86 1.89 3.58
CA ASN A 696 -20.08 0.44 3.59
C ASN A 696 -21.39 0.15 4.35
N LEU A 697 -22.24 -0.72 3.82
CA LEU A 697 -23.61 -0.95 4.31
C LEU A 697 -23.86 -2.44 4.55
N ARG A 698 -24.56 -2.72 5.66
CA ARG A 698 -24.96 -4.09 6.03
C ARG A 698 -26.04 -4.65 5.10
N GLN A 699 -25.99 -5.96 4.88
CA GLN A 699 -27.02 -6.68 4.12
C GLN A 699 -28.36 -6.70 4.88
N ASN A 700 -29.45 -6.41 4.17
CA ASN A 700 -30.82 -6.34 4.71
C ASN A 700 -31.05 -5.26 5.79
N ASP A 701 -30.16 -4.28 5.90
CA ASP A 701 -30.30 -3.16 6.83
C ASP A 701 -31.16 -2.03 6.24
N ALA A 702 -32.31 -1.79 6.85
CA ALA A 702 -33.26 -0.76 6.44
C ALA A 702 -33.00 0.63 7.04
N SER A 703 -32.11 0.77 8.05
CA SER A 703 -31.77 2.09 8.61
C SER A 703 -30.87 2.89 7.66
N GLY A 704 -30.13 2.20 6.79
CA GLY A 704 -29.16 2.80 5.88
C GLY A 704 -27.97 3.45 6.60
N THR A 705 -27.72 3.10 7.86
CA THR A 705 -26.58 3.56 8.65
C THR A 705 -25.27 2.99 8.05
N PRO A 706 -24.23 3.81 7.80
CA PRO A 706 -22.92 3.30 7.45
C PRO A 706 -22.36 2.45 8.58
N LEU A 707 -21.71 1.32 8.26
CA LEU A 707 -21.09 0.42 9.26
C LEU A 707 -20.17 1.18 10.23
N GLU A 708 -19.58 2.28 9.78
CA GLU A 708 -18.77 3.26 10.51
C GLU A 708 -19.36 3.70 11.87
N PHE A 709 -20.69 3.82 11.97
CA PHE A 709 -21.38 4.26 13.19
C PHE A 709 -22.01 3.10 13.96
N MET A 710 -21.72 1.86 13.57
CA MET A 710 -22.25 0.64 14.18
C MET A 710 -21.21 0.00 15.08
N TYR A 711 -21.41 0.13 16.40
CA TYR A 711 -20.62 -0.57 17.41
C TYR A 711 -20.84 -2.09 17.34
N GLU A 712 -19.76 -2.87 17.41
CA GLU A 712 -19.81 -4.32 17.21
C GLU A 712 -18.88 -5.10 18.14
N ALA A 713 -19.38 -5.42 19.33
CA ALA A 713 -18.66 -6.23 20.30
C ALA A 713 -18.15 -7.55 19.72
N ALA A 714 -16.92 -7.90 20.09
CA ALA A 714 -16.40 -9.25 19.99
C ALA A 714 -17.18 -10.22 20.90
N ASP A 715 -17.15 -11.51 20.60
CA ASP A 715 -17.74 -12.57 21.45
C ASP A 715 -17.00 -12.74 22.78
N CYS A 716 -15.74 -12.31 22.81
CA CYS A 716 -14.85 -12.35 23.96
C CYS A 716 -13.86 -11.19 23.89
N ARG A 717 -13.52 -10.61 25.04
CA ARG A 717 -12.35 -9.73 25.22
C ARG A 717 -11.33 -10.40 26.14
N MET A 718 -10.05 -10.20 25.90
CA MET A 718 -8.97 -10.54 26.83
C MET A 718 -7.93 -9.41 26.88
N PHE A 719 -7.14 -9.31 27.94
CA PHE A 719 -5.99 -8.41 28.00
C PHE A 719 -4.69 -9.15 27.62
N PHE A 720 -3.68 -8.42 27.15
CA PHE A 720 -2.34 -8.99 26.96
C PHE A 720 -1.74 -9.40 28.31
N THR A 721 -1.12 -10.59 28.38
CA THR A 721 -0.20 -10.95 29.47
C THR A 721 1.25 -10.69 29.07
N ALA A 722 2.17 -10.64 30.03
CA ALA A 722 3.60 -10.41 29.76
C ALA A 722 4.15 -11.36 28.67
N ALA A 723 3.81 -12.65 28.74
CA ALA A 723 4.22 -13.62 27.72
C ALA A 723 3.65 -13.30 26.32
N MET A 724 2.37 -12.89 26.22
CA MET A 724 1.73 -12.55 24.94
C MET A 724 2.33 -11.31 24.26
N VAL A 725 2.99 -10.42 25.01
CA VAL A 725 3.67 -9.24 24.47
C VAL A 725 4.92 -9.62 23.64
N SER A 726 5.54 -10.77 23.92
CA SER A 726 6.76 -11.21 23.23
C SER A 726 6.59 -12.51 22.42
N ASP A 727 5.79 -13.47 22.88
CA ASP A 727 5.48 -14.72 22.16
C ASP A 727 4.08 -14.66 21.55
N VAL A 728 4.01 -14.56 20.22
CA VAL A 728 2.75 -14.60 19.47
C VAL A 728 2.02 -15.95 19.61
N THR A 729 2.75 -17.05 19.85
CA THR A 729 2.13 -18.36 20.06
C THR A 729 1.41 -18.44 21.40
N ALA A 730 1.88 -17.76 22.44
CA ALA A 730 1.15 -17.62 23.71
C ALA A 730 -0.19 -16.89 23.52
N LEU A 731 -0.23 -15.88 22.65
CA LEU A 731 -1.46 -15.18 22.28
C LEU A 731 -2.43 -16.10 21.52
N TRP A 732 -1.96 -16.79 20.48
CA TRP A 732 -2.79 -17.73 19.70
C TRP A 732 -3.29 -18.91 20.55
N LYS A 733 -2.49 -19.39 21.51
CA LYS A 733 -2.91 -20.39 22.50
C LYS A 733 -4.04 -19.84 23.39
N GLY A 734 -3.89 -18.63 23.92
CA GLY A 734 -4.91 -17.94 24.71
C GLY A 734 -6.23 -17.69 23.97
N VAL A 735 -6.19 -17.49 22.65
CA VAL A 735 -7.36 -17.48 21.76
C VAL A 735 -7.99 -18.87 21.64
N ALA A 736 -7.20 -19.88 21.29
CA ALA A 736 -7.70 -21.23 21.05
C ALA A 736 -8.37 -21.84 22.30
N ASP A 737 -7.82 -21.59 23.49
CA ASP A 737 -8.39 -22.05 24.76
C ASP A 737 -9.76 -21.44 25.04
N ARG A 738 -9.88 -20.10 24.90
CA ARG A 738 -11.14 -19.36 25.05
C ARG A 738 -12.18 -19.81 24.03
N MET A 739 -11.79 -19.84 22.76
CA MET A 739 -12.73 -19.89 21.64
C MET A 739 -13.06 -21.32 21.18
N PHE A 740 -12.16 -22.29 21.34
CA PHE A 740 -12.36 -23.67 20.88
C PHE A 740 -12.38 -24.73 21.99
N LYS A 741 -11.84 -24.45 23.19
CA LYS A 741 -11.80 -25.41 24.32
C LYS A 741 -12.76 -25.08 25.46
N GLY A 742 -13.67 -24.12 25.25
CA GLY A 742 -14.74 -23.76 26.19
C GLY A 742 -14.36 -22.72 27.26
N GLY A 743 -13.14 -22.17 27.23
CA GLY A 743 -12.64 -21.19 28.20
C GLY A 743 -13.24 -19.77 28.08
N MET A 744 -14.51 -19.63 27.68
CA MET A 744 -15.19 -18.33 27.56
C MET A 744 -15.37 -17.63 28.91
N ASP A 745 -15.22 -18.35 30.01
CA ASP A 745 -15.13 -17.81 31.38
C ASP A 745 -13.81 -17.07 31.64
N GLN A 746 -12.77 -17.30 30.82
CA GLN A 746 -11.47 -16.62 30.89
C GLN A 746 -11.44 -15.28 30.13
N CYS A 747 -12.55 -14.86 29.54
CA CYS A 747 -12.72 -13.52 28.98
C CYS A 747 -12.85 -12.47 30.11
N VAL A 748 -12.64 -11.19 29.77
CA VAL A 748 -12.84 -10.05 30.69
C VAL A 748 -14.28 -10.06 31.21
N LYS A 749 -14.47 -9.71 32.48
CA LYS A 749 -15.80 -9.68 33.11
C LYS A 749 -16.73 -8.75 32.34
N GLY A 750 -17.92 -9.26 32.00
CA GLY A 750 -18.93 -8.53 31.21
C GLY A 750 -18.63 -8.41 29.71
N SER A 751 -17.59 -9.07 29.17
CA SER A 751 -17.20 -8.95 27.74
C SER A 751 -17.81 -9.97 26.79
N THR A 752 -18.70 -10.84 27.26
CA THR A 752 -19.29 -11.94 26.49
C THR A 752 -20.82 -11.82 26.45
N GLY A 753 -21.43 -12.25 25.34
CA GLY A 753 -22.89 -12.25 25.18
C GLY A 753 -23.52 -10.86 24.95
N ASP A 754 -22.72 -9.86 24.57
CA ASP A 754 -23.25 -8.56 24.10
C ASP A 754 -24.15 -8.75 22.88
N ALA A 755 -25.25 -8.00 22.80
CA ALA A 755 -26.28 -8.18 21.78
C ALA A 755 -25.79 -8.01 20.32
N SER A 756 -24.65 -7.37 20.09
CA SER A 756 -24.01 -7.20 18.77
C SER A 756 -22.97 -8.28 18.43
N SER A 757 -22.64 -9.18 19.38
CA SER A 757 -21.76 -10.34 19.17
C SER A 757 -22.46 -11.54 18.51
N VAL A 758 -21.72 -12.42 17.84
CA VAL A 758 -22.27 -13.55 17.06
C VAL A 758 -22.96 -14.59 17.97
N SER A 759 -22.39 -14.82 19.15
CA SER A 759 -22.90 -15.70 20.19
C SER A 759 -24.24 -15.24 20.80
N ALA A 760 -24.57 -13.95 20.69
CA ALA A 760 -25.87 -13.38 21.07
C ALA A 760 -26.84 -13.20 19.88
N GLY A 761 -26.47 -13.59 18.67
CA GLY A 761 -27.27 -13.40 17.46
C GLY A 761 -27.09 -12.03 16.77
N GLY A 762 -26.08 -11.25 17.16
CA GLY A 762 -25.79 -9.91 16.64
C GLY A 762 -25.49 -9.84 15.14
N GLN A 763 -25.08 -10.96 14.52
CA GLN A 763 -24.95 -11.11 13.07
C GLN A 763 -26.27 -10.94 12.30
N LYS A 764 -27.40 -10.90 13.01
CA LYS A 764 -28.74 -10.65 12.45
C LYS A 764 -29.23 -9.22 12.71
N ARG A 765 -28.39 -8.31 13.21
CA ARG A 765 -28.79 -6.94 13.58
C ARG A 765 -28.44 -5.88 12.55
N ALA A 766 -29.42 -5.01 12.29
CA ALA A 766 -29.30 -3.76 11.56
C ALA A 766 -28.63 -2.66 12.43
N GLY A 767 -28.29 -1.52 11.82
CA GLY A 767 -27.62 -0.39 12.45
C GLY A 767 -28.44 0.35 13.51
N ASP A 768 -29.76 0.19 13.50
CA ASP A 768 -30.67 0.63 14.57
C ASP A 768 -30.78 -0.39 15.74
N GLY A 769 -30.10 -1.53 15.63
CA GLY A 769 -30.14 -2.63 16.60
C GLY A 769 -31.33 -3.59 16.45
N SER A 770 -32.27 -3.34 15.52
CA SER A 770 -33.36 -4.25 15.19
C SER A 770 -32.85 -5.55 14.56
N ILE A 771 -33.70 -6.57 14.45
CA ILE A 771 -33.38 -7.80 13.69
C ILE A 771 -33.70 -7.55 12.22
N ALA A 772 -32.69 -7.68 11.35
CA ALA A 772 -32.84 -7.48 9.92
C ALA A 772 -33.75 -8.55 9.30
N GLU A 773 -34.91 -8.15 8.77
CA GLU A 773 -35.86 -9.05 8.11
C GLU A 773 -35.39 -9.41 6.69
N GLY A 774 -34.40 -10.31 6.61
CA GLY A 774 -33.88 -10.88 5.38
C GLY A 774 -33.95 -12.41 5.35
N LYS A 775 -33.68 -13.02 4.19
CA LYS A 775 -33.49 -14.47 4.09
C LYS A 775 -32.33 -14.88 5.00
N ALA A 776 -32.62 -15.63 6.07
CA ALA A 776 -31.59 -16.21 6.90
C ALA A 776 -30.70 -17.13 6.07
N VAL A 777 -29.37 -16.97 6.19
CA VAL A 777 -28.42 -17.99 5.77
C VAL A 777 -28.72 -19.23 6.62
N ASP A 778 -29.13 -20.33 5.97
CA ASP A 778 -29.63 -21.52 6.67
C ASP A 778 -28.49 -22.30 7.29
N SER A 779 -28.16 -21.96 8.53
CA SER A 779 -27.11 -22.60 9.32
C SER A 779 -27.49 -23.97 9.89
N THR A 780 -28.58 -24.61 9.42
CA THR A 780 -29.05 -25.92 9.93
C THR A 780 -28.26 -27.13 9.41
N LEU A 781 -26.93 -27.10 9.58
CA LEU A 781 -26.13 -28.32 9.66
C LEU A 781 -26.60 -29.13 10.90
N ARG A 782 -27.54 -30.05 10.65
CA ARG A 782 -28.29 -30.78 11.68
C ARG A 782 -27.37 -31.42 12.72
N SER A 783 -27.59 -31.06 13.98
CA SER A 783 -27.05 -31.81 15.11
C SER A 783 -27.59 -33.24 15.08
N ALA A 784 -26.68 -34.22 15.05
CA ALA A 784 -26.99 -35.65 14.99
C ALA A 784 -26.44 -36.38 16.23
N ALA A 785 -26.97 -36.07 17.40
CA ALA A 785 -26.58 -36.71 18.66
C ALA A 785 -27.79 -36.99 19.59
N SER A 786 -28.27 -38.24 19.55
CA SER A 786 -28.98 -38.98 20.60
C SER A 786 -29.94 -38.24 21.56
N GLY A 787 -31.25 -38.39 21.34
CA GLY A 787 -32.29 -38.10 22.34
C GLY A 787 -33.58 -38.90 22.11
N ARG A 788 -33.78 -40.00 22.85
CA ARG A 788 -35.03 -40.79 22.81
C ARG A 788 -36.11 -40.17 23.70
N THR A 789 -37.31 -39.98 23.17
CA THR A 789 -38.59 -40.02 23.92
C THR A 789 -39.74 -40.35 22.96
N THR A 790 -40.94 -40.66 23.46
CA THR A 790 -41.97 -41.41 22.71
C THR A 790 -43.40 -40.85 22.84
N ALA A 791 -44.31 -41.33 21.98
CA ALA A 791 -45.70 -40.85 21.71
C ALA A 791 -45.77 -39.49 20.97
N GLY A 792 -46.76 -39.19 20.11
CA GLY A 792 -47.96 -39.93 19.66
C GLY A 792 -49.27 -39.15 19.96
N ALA A 793 -50.30 -39.10 19.08
CA ALA A 793 -50.46 -39.58 17.70
C ALA A 793 -51.71 -38.96 17.00
N LEU A 794 -51.82 -39.18 15.67
CA LEU A 794 -53.05 -39.21 14.83
C LEU A 794 -53.89 -37.94 14.51
N GLY A 795 -54.11 -37.72 13.19
CA GLY A 795 -55.30 -37.04 12.60
C GLY A 795 -54.99 -35.84 11.66
N HIS A 796 -55.64 -35.63 10.51
CA HIS A 796 -56.62 -36.48 9.78
C HIS A 796 -56.87 -35.95 8.32
N LYS A 797 -56.78 -36.80 7.27
CA LYS A 797 -57.61 -36.81 6.00
C LYS A 797 -57.57 -35.61 4.98
N GLN A 798 -57.87 -35.71 3.66
CA GLN A 798 -58.18 -36.82 2.69
C GLN A 798 -58.08 -36.34 1.18
N ILE A 799 -58.22 -37.26 0.20
CA ILE A 799 -58.49 -37.11 -1.27
C ILE A 799 -57.25 -36.83 -2.16
N LEU A 800 -56.85 -37.53 -3.26
CA LEU A 800 -57.27 -38.64 -4.18
C LEU A 800 -58.01 -38.35 -5.52
N LEU A 801 -57.36 -38.71 -6.65
CA LEU A 801 -57.85 -39.29 -7.93
C LEU A 801 -56.59 -39.82 -8.70
N GLU A 802 -56.46 -41.12 -9.09
CA GLU A 802 -56.75 -41.78 -10.40
C GLU A 802 -55.87 -41.34 -11.61
N GLU A 803 -55.43 -42.17 -12.58
CA GLU A 803 -55.75 -43.59 -12.95
C GLU A 803 -54.49 -44.40 -13.45
N ALA A 804 -54.61 -45.56 -14.12
CA ALA A 804 -53.51 -46.58 -14.27
C ALA A 804 -53.46 -47.44 -15.58
N LYS A 805 -52.57 -48.48 -15.63
CA LYS A 805 -52.33 -49.59 -16.64
C LYS A 805 -51.15 -49.42 -17.62
N ASP A 806 -50.46 -50.44 -18.18
CA ASP A 806 -50.37 -51.93 -18.04
C ASP A 806 -48.97 -52.40 -18.59
N LEU A 807 -48.15 -53.25 -17.95
CA LEU A 807 -48.05 -54.75 -17.93
C LEU A 807 -47.14 -55.43 -18.99
N LEU A 808 -46.95 -56.77 -18.92
CA LEU A 808 -45.80 -57.59 -19.43
C LEU A 808 -46.27 -58.84 -20.25
N VAL A 809 -45.49 -59.81 -20.79
CA VAL A 809 -44.07 -60.30 -20.67
C VAL A 809 -43.66 -61.07 -21.97
N SER A 810 -42.37 -61.30 -22.30
CA SER A 810 -41.96 -62.39 -23.24
C SER A 810 -40.52 -62.96 -23.08
N GLU A 811 -40.38 -64.28 -22.82
CA GLU A 811 -39.23 -65.14 -23.18
C GLU A 811 -39.54 -65.95 -24.48
N PRO A 812 -38.69 -66.91 -24.92
CA PRO A 812 -39.09 -68.31 -24.64
C PRO A 812 -38.01 -69.42 -24.46
N ILE A 813 -38.06 -70.11 -23.31
CA ILE A 813 -38.12 -71.59 -23.07
C ILE A 813 -37.15 -72.59 -23.77
N LYS A 814 -36.53 -73.49 -22.95
CA LYS A 814 -36.41 -75.00 -23.02
C LYS A 814 -35.10 -75.51 -22.35
N HIS A 815 -34.87 -76.75 -21.87
CA HIS A 815 -35.60 -78.03 -21.58
C HIS A 815 -34.61 -78.96 -20.78
N ASN A 816 -34.93 -80.04 -20.02
CA ASN A 816 -36.16 -80.56 -19.41
C ASN A 816 -35.84 -81.67 -18.35
N GLY A 817 -36.36 -81.59 -17.11
CA GLY A 817 -36.45 -82.71 -16.13
C GLY A 817 -35.16 -83.20 -15.42
N SER A 818 -35.19 -84.05 -14.37
CA SER A 818 -36.33 -84.52 -13.52
C SER A 818 -35.87 -85.23 -12.22
N LEU A 819 -36.71 -85.19 -11.16
CA LEU A 819 -36.83 -86.11 -9.99
C LEU A 819 -35.68 -86.35 -8.96
N ALA A 820 -36.01 -86.01 -7.71
CA ALA A 820 -35.85 -86.78 -6.44
C ALA A 820 -34.47 -87.07 -5.77
N ASN A 821 -34.49 -86.97 -4.43
CA ASN A 821 -33.47 -87.38 -3.42
C ASN A 821 -33.69 -88.88 -3.02
N PRO A 822 -32.81 -89.58 -2.23
CA PRO A 822 -31.79 -89.06 -1.30
C PRO A 822 -30.41 -89.78 -1.21
N ALA A 823 -29.54 -89.23 -0.35
CA ALA A 823 -28.50 -89.88 0.50
C ALA A 823 -27.08 -90.20 -0.04
N ASP A 824 -26.11 -89.45 0.51
CA ASP A 824 -24.76 -89.85 0.97
C ASP A 824 -23.63 -90.22 -0.03
N PRO A 825 -22.32 -90.00 0.33
CA PRO A 825 -21.61 -88.92 -0.37
C PRO A 825 -20.15 -89.20 -0.83
N ALA A 826 -19.71 -88.43 -1.85
CA ALA A 826 -18.29 -88.17 -2.15
C ALA A 826 -18.12 -86.82 -2.89
N PRO A 827 -17.07 -86.00 -2.61
CA PRO A 827 -16.94 -84.65 -3.18
C PRO A 827 -15.89 -84.48 -4.30
N PRO A 828 -16.14 -83.61 -5.30
CA PRO A 828 -15.12 -83.05 -6.20
C PRO A 828 -14.82 -81.56 -5.91
N ALA A 829 -13.62 -81.09 -6.25
CA ALA A 829 -13.17 -79.72 -5.99
C ALA A 829 -13.30 -78.79 -7.22
N GLY A 830 -14.26 -77.86 -7.20
CA GLY A 830 -14.49 -76.88 -8.28
C GLY A 830 -14.08 -75.43 -7.97
N HIS A 831 -14.57 -74.87 -6.85
CA HIS A 831 -14.64 -73.40 -6.65
C HIS A 831 -13.32 -72.63 -6.49
N VAL A 832 -12.16 -73.28 -6.40
CA VAL A 832 -10.87 -72.59 -6.20
C VAL A 832 -10.33 -71.98 -7.50
N HIS A 833 -10.62 -72.59 -8.66
CA HIS A 833 -9.96 -72.25 -9.92
C HIS A 833 -10.46 -70.93 -10.54
N ASP A 834 -11.76 -70.63 -10.42
CA ASP A 834 -12.35 -69.44 -11.02
C ASP A 834 -12.03 -68.16 -10.23
N SER A 835 -11.97 -68.22 -8.89
CA SER A 835 -11.52 -67.10 -8.06
C SER A 835 -10.08 -66.66 -8.40
N LEU A 836 -9.20 -67.62 -8.74
CA LEU A 836 -7.83 -67.30 -9.17
C LEU A 836 -7.81 -66.66 -10.56
N ARG A 837 -8.71 -67.06 -11.46
CA ARG A 837 -8.89 -66.47 -12.80
C ARG A 837 -9.38 -65.03 -12.73
N GLU A 838 -10.38 -64.72 -11.90
CA GLU A 838 -10.85 -63.35 -11.68
C GLU A 838 -9.74 -62.44 -11.12
N GLN A 839 -8.99 -62.93 -10.12
CA GLN A 839 -7.89 -62.15 -9.53
C GLN A 839 -6.75 -61.87 -10.51
N LEU A 840 -6.48 -62.79 -11.45
CA LEU A 840 -5.56 -62.56 -12.57
C LEU A 840 -6.12 -61.56 -13.59
N GLN A 841 -7.41 -61.63 -13.91
CA GLN A 841 -8.03 -60.74 -14.89
C GLN A 841 -8.12 -59.29 -14.37
N GLN A 842 -8.41 -59.08 -13.09
CA GLN A 842 -8.30 -57.75 -12.44
C GLN A 842 -6.87 -57.21 -12.43
N LEU A 843 -5.87 -58.09 -12.29
CA LEU A 843 -4.44 -57.75 -12.39
C LEU A 843 -4.08 -57.28 -13.80
N GLN A 844 -4.61 -57.94 -14.83
CA GLN A 844 -4.39 -57.55 -16.23
C GLN A 844 -5.00 -56.16 -16.52
N CYS A 845 -6.27 -55.93 -16.18
CA CYS A 845 -6.90 -54.62 -16.41
C CYS A 845 -6.15 -53.47 -15.72
N SER A 846 -5.74 -53.66 -14.46
CA SER A 846 -4.95 -52.65 -13.72
C SER A 846 -3.56 -52.39 -14.32
N TYR A 847 -2.98 -53.38 -14.99
CA TYR A 847 -1.72 -53.23 -15.73
C TYR A 847 -1.93 -52.50 -17.06
N ASP A 848 -2.99 -52.84 -17.80
CA ASP A 848 -3.32 -52.23 -19.09
C ASP A 848 -3.66 -50.74 -18.95
N ASP A 849 -4.42 -50.36 -17.92
CA ASP A 849 -4.70 -48.95 -17.61
C ASP A 849 -3.44 -48.19 -17.17
N SER A 850 -2.52 -48.85 -16.45
CA SER A 850 -1.21 -48.26 -16.14
C SER A 850 -0.32 -48.09 -17.38
N GLN A 851 -0.42 -48.97 -18.39
CA GLN A 851 0.26 -48.76 -19.67
C GLN A 851 -0.33 -47.60 -20.46
N ARG A 852 -1.66 -47.39 -20.41
CA ARG A 852 -2.31 -46.20 -20.99
C ARG A 852 -1.79 -44.90 -20.37
N GLN A 853 -1.77 -44.81 -19.05
CA GLN A 853 -1.27 -43.61 -18.35
C GLN A 853 0.21 -43.31 -18.68
N VAL A 854 1.06 -44.34 -18.80
CA VAL A 854 2.45 -44.18 -19.24
C VAL A 854 2.54 -43.76 -20.71
N ALA A 855 1.67 -44.24 -21.59
CA ALA A 855 1.61 -43.80 -22.99
C ALA A 855 1.13 -42.34 -23.14
N GLU A 856 0.18 -41.91 -22.32
CA GLU A 856 -0.31 -40.52 -22.27
C GLU A 856 0.77 -39.54 -21.79
N LEU A 857 1.48 -39.87 -20.70
CA LEU A 857 2.63 -39.07 -20.23
C LEU A 857 3.73 -38.97 -21.31
N ARG A 858 4.01 -40.05 -22.02
CA ARG A 858 4.97 -40.07 -23.15
C ARG A 858 4.51 -39.18 -24.31
N ALA A 859 3.22 -39.17 -24.63
CA ALA A 859 2.65 -38.29 -25.66
C ALA A 859 2.74 -36.81 -25.27
N GLN A 860 2.52 -36.48 -23.99
CA GLN A 860 2.69 -35.12 -23.45
C GLN A 860 4.16 -34.66 -23.54
N VAL A 861 5.12 -35.51 -23.14
CA VAL A 861 6.55 -35.22 -23.28
C VAL A 861 6.96 -35.03 -24.75
N ALA A 862 6.43 -35.85 -25.67
CA ALA A 862 6.68 -35.67 -27.11
C ALA A 862 6.09 -34.35 -27.65
N SER A 863 4.94 -33.91 -27.14
CA SER A 863 4.34 -32.60 -27.48
C SER A 863 5.21 -31.43 -27.00
N LEU A 864 5.69 -31.47 -25.75
CA LEU A 864 6.60 -30.45 -25.20
C LEU A 864 7.93 -30.39 -25.96
N GLN A 865 8.45 -31.54 -26.42
CA GLN A 865 9.65 -31.57 -27.28
C GLN A 865 9.42 -31.00 -28.68
N LEU A 866 8.19 -31.08 -29.22
CA LEU A 866 7.81 -30.41 -30.46
C LEU A 866 7.67 -28.90 -30.26
N GLU A 867 7.02 -28.48 -29.18
CA GLU A 867 6.89 -27.07 -28.78
C GLU A 867 8.25 -26.42 -28.57
N LYS A 868 9.16 -27.06 -27.83
CA LYS A 868 10.56 -26.62 -27.65
C LYS A 868 11.30 -26.42 -28.97
N LYS A 869 11.10 -27.29 -29.96
CA LYS A 869 11.66 -27.13 -31.32
C LYS A 869 11.05 -25.97 -32.09
N GLN A 870 9.79 -25.60 -31.82
CA GLN A 870 9.16 -24.41 -32.39
C GLN A 870 9.67 -23.13 -31.72
N THR A 871 9.79 -23.11 -30.39
CA THR A 871 10.34 -22.00 -29.61
C THR A 871 11.78 -21.67 -30.00
N GLN A 872 12.66 -22.68 -30.09
CA GLN A 872 14.04 -22.49 -30.58
C GLN A 872 14.06 -21.87 -31.98
N LYS A 873 13.20 -22.34 -32.89
CA LYS A 873 13.12 -21.78 -34.26
C LYS A 873 12.63 -20.33 -34.27
N VAL A 874 11.81 -19.91 -33.30
CA VAL A 874 11.40 -18.52 -33.10
C VAL A 874 12.53 -17.68 -32.47
N HIS A 875 13.31 -18.26 -31.55
CA HIS A 875 14.52 -17.64 -30.99
C HIS A 875 15.53 -17.31 -32.11
N ASP A 876 15.90 -18.29 -32.93
CA ASP A 876 16.89 -18.13 -34.00
C ASP A 876 16.45 -17.06 -35.02
N LEU A 877 15.15 -17.04 -35.38
CA LEU A 877 14.53 -16.02 -36.24
C LEU A 877 14.48 -14.62 -35.61
N THR A 878 14.53 -14.52 -34.29
CA THR A 878 14.55 -13.25 -33.54
C THR A 878 15.97 -12.71 -33.42
N VAL A 879 16.95 -13.60 -33.18
CA VAL A 879 18.39 -13.25 -33.17
C VAL A 879 18.85 -12.73 -34.54
N LEU A 880 18.39 -13.33 -35.65
CA LEU A 880 18.64 -12.82 -37.01
C LEU A 880 18.13 -11.39 -37.21
N LYS A 881 16.88 -11.12 -36.83
CA LYS A 881 16.27 -9.77 -36.94
C LYS A 881 16.96 -8.73 -36.04
N LEU A 882 17.47 -9.15 -34.89
CA LEU A 882 18.28 -8.30 -34.01
C LEU A 882 19.61 -7.92 -34.66
N HIS A 883 20.24 -8.82 -35.41
CA HIS A 883 21.48 -8.54 -36.14
C HIS A 883 21.24 -7.53 -37.27
N ASP A 884 20.19 -7.73 -38.09
CA ASP A 884 19.81 -6.80 -39.16
C ASP A 884 19.50 -5.39 -38.61
N ALA A 885 18.77 -5.31 -37.48
CA ALA A 885 18.45 -4.04 -36.83
C ALA A 885 19.68 -3.30 -36.29
N ALA A 886 20.66 -4.04 -35.72
CA ALA A 886 21.92 -3.45 -35.26
C ALA A 886 22.75 -2.90 -36.44
N GLU A 887 22.75 -3.60 -37.57
CA GLU A 887 23.45 -3.19 -38.78
C GLU A 887 22.80 -1.94 -39.44
N GLU A 888 21.48 -1.78 -39.37
CA GLU A 888 20.80 -0.52 -39.72
C GLU A 888 21.18 0.64 -38.77
N VAL A 889 21.18 0.41 -37.46
CA VAL A 889 21.57 1.43 -36.46
C VAL A 889 23.00 1.91 -36.71
N ARG A 890 23.94 0.99 -36.99
CA ARG A 890 25.33 1.31 -37.35
C ARG A 890 25.40 2.26 -38.55
N LYS A 891 24.68 1.93 -39.64
CA LYS A 891 24.56 2.75 -40.86
C LYS A 891 23.80 4.06 -40.65
N SER A 892 22.98 4.17 -39.62
CA SER A 892 22.32 5.44 -39.23
C SER A 892 23.28 6.37 -38.51
N VAL A 893 24.02 5.85 -37.52
CA VAL A 893 25.04 6.60 -36.76
C VAL A 893 26.15 7.13 -37.67
N GLU A 894 26.63 6.34 -38.63
CA GLU A 894 27.61 6.77 -39.64
C GLU A 894 27.10 7.99 -40.43
N ARG A 895 25.84 7.96 -40.92
CA ARG A 895 25.22 9.08 -41.65
C ARG A 895 25.00 10.31 -40.77
N GLN A 896 24.57 10.14 -39.53
CA GLN A 896 24.41 11.26 -38.59
C GLN A 896 25.74 11.91 -38.21
N SER A 897 26.84 11.13 -38.13
CA SER A 897 28.19 11.65 -37.89
C SER A 897 28.68 12.56 -39.02
N SER A 898 28.52 12.15 -40.28
CA SER A 898 28.87 12.98 -41.45
C SER A 898 28.03 14.27 -41.53
N ALA A 899 26.74 14.21 -41.19
CA ALA A 899 25.88 15.39 -41.14
C ALA A 899 26.32 16.39 -40.05
N PHE A 900 26.73 15.90 -38.87
CA PHE A 900 27.23 16.75 -37.79
C PHE A 900 28.54 17.46 -38.18
N GLN A 901 29.47 16.75 -38.82
CA GLN A 901 30.74 17.32 -39.31
C GLN A 901 30.51 18.45 -40.34
N ALA A 902 29.51 18.31 -41.22
CA ALA A 902 29.15 19.36 -42.18
C ALA A 902 28.60 20.63 -41.50
N ILE A 903 27.77 20.48 -40.47
CA ILE A 903 27.22 21.60 -39.69
C ILE A 903 28.33 22.29 -38.87
N GLU A 904 29.25 21.53 -38.29
CA GLU A 904 30.35 22.08 -37.51
C GLU A 904 31.36 22.86 -38.39
N ALA A 905 31.62 22.39 -39.62
CA ALA A 905 32.38 23.14 -40.61
C ALA A 905 31.70 24.47 -41.02
N GLN A 906 30.37 24.49 -41.15
CA GLN A 906 29.60 25.72 -41.39
C GLN A 906 29.60 26.67 -40.18
N ARG A 907 29.62 26.15 -38.95
CA ARG A 907 29.74 27.01 -37.75
C ARG A 907 31.10 27.70 -37.69
N ASN A 908 32.19 26.96 -37.91
CA ASN A 908 33.53 27.51 -37.76
C ASN A 908 33.81 28.61 -38.81
N THR A 909 33.40 28.41 -40.07
CA THR A 909 33.53 29.41 -41.15
C THR A 909 32.71 30.70 -40.96
N VAL A 910 31.78 30.75 -40.00
CA VAL A 910 30.99 31.95 -39.67
C VAL A 910 31.48 32.64 -38.41
N PHE A 911 32.02 31.90 -37.43
CA PHE A 911 32.31 32.43 -36.08
C PHE A 911 33.80 32.70 -35.78
N GLU A 912 34.75 32.21 -36.57
CA GLU A 912 36.17 32.56 -36.38
C GLU A 912 36.45 34.08 -36.45
N PRO A 913 35.97 34.85 -37.46
CA PRO A 913 36.31 36.27 -37.58
C PRO A 913 35.86 37.16 -36.40
N ALA A 914 34.77 36.79 -35.73
CA ALA A 914 34.27 37.49 -34.55
C ALA A 914 35.10 37.16 -33.29
N ARG A 915 35.65 35.93 -33.22
CA ARG A 915 36.38 35.42 -32.07
C ARG A 915 37.83 35.90 -32.04
N ASP A 916 38.45 36.05 -33.21
CA ASP A 916 39.79 36.64 -33.33
C ASP A 916 39.80 38.13 -32.95
N ALA A 917 38.72 38.85 -33.27
CA ALA A 917 38.53 40.24 -32.83
C ALA A 917 38.41 40.38 -31.31
N GLU A 918 37.74 39.43 -30.64
CA GLU A 918 37.64 39.39 -29.17
C GLU A 918 38.96 38.97 -28.50
N ALA A 919 39.75 38.10 -29.15
CA ALA A 919 41.07 37.69 -28.68
C ALA A 919 42.09 38.84 -28.73
N ALA A 920 42.08 39.63 -29.80
CA ALA A 920 42.94 40.82 -29.94
C ALA A 920 42.69 41.85 -28.81
N ALA A 921 41.45 42.00 -28.36
CA ALA A 921 41.07 42.91 -27.27
C ALA A 921 41.46 42.44 -25.85
N LYS A 922 42.04 41.23 -25.71
CA LYS A 922 42.38 40.61 -24.40
C LYS A 922 43.88 40.39 -24.19
N ALA A 923 44.73 40.89 -25.08
CA ALA A 923 46.17 40.61 -25.07
C ALA A 923 47.03 41.59 -24.22
N GLU A 924 46.48 42.73 -23.77
CA GLU A 924 47.23 43.76 -23.03
C GLU A 924 46.84 43.81 -21.54
N GLY A 925 47.60 43.05 -20.73
CA GLY A 925 47.86 43.33 -19.30
C GLY A 925 49.31 43.85 -19.12
N PRO A 926 49.91 43.92 -17.90
CA PRO A 926 49.74 42.92 -16.84
C PRO A 926 49.84 43.42 -15.36
N ASP A 927 49.84 42.45 -14.44
CA ASP A 927 50.51 42.36 -13.12
C ASP A 927 50.95 43.59 -12.29
N LEU A 928 50.71 43.50 -10.97
CA LEU A 928 51.79 43.15 -10.01
C LEU A 928 51.26 42.85 -8.59
N ALA A 929 51.95 42.00 -7.83
CA ALA A 929 51.61 41.69 -6.43
C ALA A 929 52.83 41.47 -5.51
N LYS A 930 52.84 42.19 -4.37
CA LYS A 930 53.63 41.99 -3.13
C LYS A 930 55.15 41.79 -3.22
N ALA A 931 55.91 42.78 -2.73
CA ALA A 931 57.03 42.56 -1.80
C ALA A 931 57.40 43.81 -0.96
N ARG A 932 57.34 43.64 0.37
CA ARG A 932 58.23 44.17 1.43
C ARG A 932 58.79 45.62 1.46
N ASN A 933 58.65 46.17 2.67
CA ASN A 933 59.63 46.91 3.49
C ASN A 933 59.84 48.44 3.31
N ASP A 934 59.55 49.12 4.44
CA ASP A 934 60.33 50.13 5.16
C ASP A 934 60.40 51.62 4.71
N ASP A 935 60.26 52.45 5.75
CA ASP A 935 60.69 53.86 5.99
C ASP A 935 60.07 55.08 5.26
N GLU A 936 59.95 56.15 6.06
CA GLU A 936 60.00 57.63 5.87
C GLU A 936 59.83 58.29 4.48
N GLU A 937 59.39 59.54 4.31
CA GLU A 937 58.64 60.57 5.09
C GLU A 937 58.42 61.81 4.14
N THR A 938 57.45 62.69 4.42
CA THR A 938 57.31 64.09 3.92
C THR A 938 57.06 64.48 2.43
N ASP A 939 56.17 65.47 2.30
CA ASP A 939 56.22 66.74 1.52
C ASP A 939 55.92 66.92 0.01
N GLU A 940 54.92 67.80 -0.17
CA GLU A 940 54.82 69.01 -1.03
C GLU A 940 55.00 69.02 -2.57
N ALA A 941 53.84 69.24 -3.22
CA ALA A 941 53.47 70.44 -4.00
C ALA A 941 54.13 70.82 -5.36
N GLY A 942 53.24 71.14 -6.32
CA GLY A 942 53.52 71.87 -7.57
C GLY A 942 54.26 71.06 -8.65
N GLU A 943 54.32 71.46 -9.91
CA GLU A 943 53.53 72.35 -10.79
C GLU A 943 53.97 71.95 -12.24
N HIS A 944 53.32 72.18 -13.38
CA HIS A 944 52.36 73.19 -13.83
C HIS A 944 51.70 72.70 -15.16
N THR A 945 50.69 73.41 -15.66
CA THR A 945 50.12 73.46 -17.05
C THR A 945 50.84 72.79 -18.24
N ALA A 946 50.17 72.38 -19.35
CA ALA A 946 48.74 72.23 -19.70
C ALA A 946 48.60 71.72 -21.15
N LEU A 947 47.43 71.18 -21.52
CA LEU A 947 46.88 71.25 -22.90
C LEU A 947 45.33 71.15 -22.87
N ARG A 948 44.67 71.36 -24.01
CA ARG A 948 43.27 71.86 -24.05
C ARG A 948 42.36 71.10 -25.02
N ALA A 949 41.12 70.86 -24.56
CA ALA A 949 39.85 70.77 -25.32
C ALA A 949 39.51 69.49 -26.15
N ALA A 950 38.19 69.36 -26.37
CA ALA A 950 37.45 68.39 -27.21
C ALA A 950 37.51 66.91 -26.77
N SER A 951 36.54 66.42 -25.96
CA SER A 951 35.30 65.86 -26.55
C SER A 951 34.15 65.58 -25.54
N ASP A 952 34.00 66.39 -24.49
CA ASP A 952 32.85 66.27 -23.56
C ASP A 952 31.57 66.93 -24.11
N ALA A 953 30.74 66.19 -24.86
CA ALA A 953 29.29 66.44 -25.03
C ALA A 953 28.59 65.36 -25.90
N GLU A 954 28.21 64.20 -25.33
CA GLU A 954 27.01 63.44 -25.80
C GLU A 954 26.54 62.27 -24.90
N LEU A 955 27.34 61.76 -23.95
CA LEU A 955 27.06 60.46 -23.29
C LEU A 955 26.65 60.47 -21.80
N GLU A 956 26.33 61.61 -21.18
CA GLU A 956 26.02 61.67 -19.72
C GLU A 956 24.56 62.06 -19.36
N THR A 957 23.56 61.82 -20.22
CA THR A 957 22.16 62.22 -19.94
C THR A 957 21.12 61.12 -20.15
N ALA A 958 21.54 59.84 -20.21
CA ALA A 958 20.64 58.70 -20.50
C ALA A 958 20.42 57.72 -19.32
N VAL A 959 21.23 57.75 -18.25
CA VAL A 959 21.32 56.66 -17.25
C VAL A 959 20.93 57.11 -15.82
N ARG A 960 20.39 58.31 -15.63
CA ARG A 960 20.18 58.91 -14.28
C ARG A 960 18.75 59.35 -13.94
N ALA A 961 17.74 58.79 -14.62
CA ALA A 961 16.33 59.21 -14.48
C ALA A 961 15.33 58.12 -14.03
N GLU A 962 15.73 56.84 -13.94
CA GLU A 962 14.78 55.72 -13.75
C GLU A 962 15.21 54.72 -12.66
N SER A 963 15.72 55.22 -11.53
CA SER A 963 16.06 54.41 -10.34
C SER A 963 15.92 55.18 -9.02
N SER A 964 14.89 56.01 -8.89
CA SER A 964 14.69 56.85 -7.68
C SER A 964 13.24 57.28 -7.43
N ARG A 965 12.26 56.35 -7.46
CA ARG A 965 10.88 56.65 -7.01
C ARG A 965 9.96 55.49 -6.56
N THR A 966 10.48 54.44 -5.94
CA THR A 966 9.66 53.39 -5.27
C THR A 966 10.23 52.98 -3.91
N ALA A 967 10.25 53.91 -2.96
CA ALA A 967 10.47 53.67 -1.53
C ALA A 967 9.67 54.69 -0.70
N GLU A 968 9.55 54.46 0.61
CA GLU A 968 8.98 55.37 1.62
C GLU A 968 7.49 55.74 1.47
N ALA A 969 6.61 54.79 1.80
CA ALA A 969 5.19 55.08 2.07
C ALA A 969 4.53 54.10 3.06
N ARG A 970 4.97 54.08 4.34
CA ARG A 970 4.16 53.72 5.55
C ARG A 970 4.98 53.65 6.85
N THR A 971 4.79 54.65 7.73
CA THR A 971 4.68 54.46 9.20
C THR A 971 4.24 55.75 9.91
N SER A 972 2.97 55.81 10.31
CA SER A 972 2.45 56.45 11.55
C SER A 972 0.97 56.83 11.37
N PHE A 973 0.11 56.30 12.24
CA PHE A 973 -1.20 56.86 12.56
C PHE A 973 -1.67 56.23 13.88
N VAL A 974 -2.04 57.06 14.85
CA VAL A 974 -2.59 56.68 16.15
C VAL A 974 -3.71 57.66 16.48
N GLU A 975 -4.71 57.18 17.23
CA GLU A 975 -5.86 57.90 17.78
C GLU A 975 -7.00 58.34 16.81
N GLN A 976 -8.13 58.62 17.44
CA GLN A 976 -9.51 58.73 16.94
C GLN A 976 -10.17 59.95 17.64
N PRO A 977 -11.32 60.54 17.20
CA PRO A 977 -12.54 59.79 16.83
C PRO A 977 -13.48 60.37 15.74
N TRP A 978 -14.56 59.64 15.51
CA TRP A 978 -15.83 59.95 14.80
C TRP A 978 -16.58 61.16 15.41
N PRO A 979 -17.62 61.82 14.78
CA PRO A 979 -18.67 61.17 13.95
C PRO A 979 -19.45 61.95 12.84
N THR A 980 -19.70 61.29 11.69
CA THR A 980 -20.96 61.38 10.88
C THR A 980 -21.23 62.75 10.15
N PRO A 981 -22.35 63.03 9.42
CA PRO A 981 -22.23 63.36 7.99
C PRO A 981 -23.02 64.64 7.52
N PRO A 982 -23.56 64.73 6.28
CA PRO A 982 -23.27 65.78 5.27
C PRO A 982 -24.25 67.00 5.31
N PRO A 983 -24.06 68.11 4.54
CA PRO A 983 -24.52 68.14 3.12
C PRO A 983 -23.84 69.16 2.14
N THR A 984 -24.22 69.03 0.86
CA THR A 984 -24.31 70.04 -0.24
C THR A 984 -23.69 71.46 -0.14
N SER A 985 -22.98 71.89 -1.19
CA SER A 985 -23.41 72.90 -2.21
C SER A 985 -22.23 73.53 -2.98
N LEU A 986 -22.52 74.12 -4.15
CA LEU A 986 -21.60 74.99 -4.91
C LEU A 986 -21.76 76.44 -4.43
N ASP A 987 -20.69 77.22 -4.34
CA ASP A 987 -20.37 78.32 -5.29
C ASP A 987 -19.16 79.17 -4.82
N GLU A 988 -18.79 80.17 -5.63
CA GLU A 988 -17.83 81.27 -5.40
C GLU A 988 -16.31 80.94 -5.41
N CYS A 989 -15.66 81.35 -6.52
CA CYS A 989 -14.23 81.71 -6.56
C CYS A 989 -14.08 83.24 -6.44
N PRO A 990 -12.87 83.72 -6.08
CA PRO A 990 -12.30 84.89 -6.76
C PRO A 990 -10.96 84.58 -7.45
N GLU A 991 -10.60 85.44 -8.39
CA GLU A 991 -9.47 85.27 -9.32
C GLU A 991 -8.09 85.62 -8.70
N GLN A 992 -6.99 85.12 -9.29
CA GLN A 992 -6.06 86.03 -9.99
C GLN A 992 -4.97 85.36 -10.85
N LEU A 993 -4.67 86.04 -11.98
CA LEU A 993 -3.46 85.99 -12.82
C LEU A 993 -3.23 84.75 -13.71
N SER A 994 -2.35 84.92 -14.71
CA SER A 994 -2.57 84.37 -16.06
C SER A 994 -1.29 84.08 -16.87
N GLU A 995 -1.26 82.95 -17.58
CA GLU A 995 -0.47 82.77 -18.81
C GLU A 995 -1.38 82.85 -20.06
N SER A 996 -0.83 83.23 -21.21
CA SER A 996 -1.61 83.39 -22.43
C SER A 996 -1.87 82.06 -23.14
N SER A 997 -3.08 81.86 -23.66
CA SER A 997 -3.47 80.59 -24.33
C SER A 997 -2.67 80.29 -25.60
N ALA A 998 -1.99 81.27 -26.18
CA ALA A 998 -1.15 81.11 -27.37
C ALA A 998 0.13 80.29 -27.07
N ASP A 999 0.79 80.54 -25.95
CA ASP A 999 2.02 79.82 -25.56
C ASP A 999 1.74 78.36 -25.19
N ILE A 1000 0.59 78.09 -24.57
CA ILE A 1000 0.15 76.73 -24.25
C ILE A 1000 -0.08 75.92 -25.54
N LEU A 1001 -0.77 76.50 -26.53
CA LEU A 1001 -1.02 75.86 -27.82
C LEU A 1001 0.28 75.64 -28.63
N ALA A 1002 1.20 76.61 -28.58
CA ALA A 1002 2.50 76.54 -29.24
C ALA A 1002 3.52 75.60 -28.54
N LYS A 1003 3.26 75.18 -27.29
CA LYS A 1003 3.97 74.08 -26.61
C LYS A 1003 3.32 72.73 -26.91
N ALA A 1004 2.00 72.64 -26.86
CA ALA A 1004 1.25 71.41 -27.11
C ALA A 1004 1.53 70.83 -28.52
N THR A 1005 1.49 71.67 -29.55
CA THR A 1005 1.74 71.25 -30.95
C THR A 1005 3.13 70.61 -31.11
N ARG A 1006 4.18 71.24 -30.55
CA ARG A 1006 5.56 70.73 -30.63
C ARG A 1006 5.80 69.46 -29.81
N LEU A 1007 5.10 69.28 -28.69
CA LEU A 1007 5.11 68.01 -27.95
C LEU A 1007 4.51 66.87 -28.79
N GLN A 1008 3.40 67.14 -29.47
CA GLN A 1008 2.71 66.16 -30.32
C GLN A 1008 3.56 65.74 -31.54
N GLU A 1009 4.16 66.70 -32.25
CA GLU A 1009 5.11 66.44 -33.36
C GLU A 1009 6.32 65.61 -32.89
N THR A 1010 6.86 65.90 -31.70
CA THR A 1010 8.00 65.15 -31.13
C THR A 1010 7.60 63.71 -30.77
N GLN A 1011 6.36 63.50 -30.33
CA GLN A 1011 5.84 62.19 -29.96
C GLN A 1011 5.59 61.29 -31.19
N GLU A 1012 5.03 61.83 -32.28
CA GLU A 1012 4.92 61.10 -33.56
C GLU A 1012 6.30 60.70 -34.12
N GLN A 1013 7.26 61.63 -34.13
CA GLN A 1013 8.64 61.33 -34.56
C GLN A 1013 9.37 60.31 -33.66
N SER A 1014 8.89 60.06 -32.45
CA SER A 1014 9.39 58.97 -31.59
C SER A 1014 8.74 57.63 -31.97
N CYS A 1015 7.42 57.61 -32.14
CA CYS A 1015 6.67 56.43 -32.55
C CYS A 1015 7.10 55.89 -33.94
N ASP A 1016 7.37 56.76 -34.92
CA ASP A 1016 7.80 56.29 -36.24
C ASP A 1016 9.23 55.75 -36.26
N ARG A 1017 10.13 56.27 -35.40
CA ARG A 1017 11.46 55.67 -35.20
C ARG A 1017 11.38 54.30 -34.53
N ALA A 1018 10.47 54.11 -33.58
CA ALA A 1018 10.20 52.79 -33.01
C ALA A 1018 9.69 51.79 -34.07
N ARG A 1019 8.76 52.21 -34.94
CA ARG A 1019 8.24 51.39 -36.05
C ARG A 1019 9.29 51.08 -37.14
N GLU A 1020 10.24 51.99 -37.37
CA GLU A 1020 11.42 51.75 -38.22
C GLU A 1020 12.36 50.69 -37.63
N MET A 1021 12.62 50.76 -36.32
CA MET A 1021 13.41 49.73 -35.62
C MET A 1021 12.70 48.38 -35.61
N GLU A 1022 11.40 48.35 -35.32
CA GLU A 1022 10.56 47.14 -35.38
C GLU A 1022 10.62 46.50 -36.77
N LYS A 1023 10.44 47.28 -37.84
CA LYS A 1023 10.59 46.79 -39.23
C LYS A 1023 11.99 46.25 -39.58
N LYS A 1024 13.05 46.73 -38.93
CA LYS A 1024 14.43 46.25 -39.13
C LYS A 1024 14.75 45.00 -38.32
N TRP A 1025 14.26 44.89 -37.08
CA TRP A 1025 14.60 43.80 -36.16
C TRP A 1025 13.62 42.62 -36.22
N LEU A 1026 12.33 42.83 -36.52
CA LEU A 1026 11.34 41.76 -36.58
C LEU A 1026 11.72 40.64 -37.57
N PRO A 1027 12.18 40.92 -38.82
CA PRO A 1027 12.59 39.85 -39.74
C PRO A 1027 13.82 39.06 -39.26
N VAL A 1028 14.71 39.70 -38.49
CA VAL A 1028 15.90 39.05 -37.91
C VAL A 1028 15.48 38.13 -36.76
N LEU A 1029 14.64 38.63 -35.86
CA LEU A 1029 14.08 37.87 -34.74
C LEU A 1029 13.18 36.72 -35.21
N GLU A 1030 12.44 36.88 -36.31
CA GLU A 1030 11.64 35.82 -36.93
C GLU A 1030 12.54 34.75 -37.58
N ALA A 1031 13.61 35.13 -38.28
CA ALA A 1031 14.58 34.19 -38.84
C ALA A 1031 15.31 33.41 -37.74
N GLU A 1032 15.69 34.07 -36.64
CA GLU A 1032 16.37 33.43 -35.51
C GLU A 1032 15.42 32.54 -34.69
N ASN A 1033 14.18 32.97 -34.44
CA ASN A 1033 13.14 32.10 -33.87
C ASN A 1033 12.76 30.93 -34.80
N THR A 1034 12.98 31.05 -36.11
CA THR A 1034 12.78 29.94 -37.05
C THR A 1034 13.93 28.94 -36.93
N ARG A 1035 15.19 29.40 -36.95
CA ARG A 1035 16.37 28.56 -36.71
C ARG A 1035 16.35 27.86 -35.34
N LEU A 1036 15.89 28.54 -34.29
CA LEU A 1036 15.72 27.95 -32.96
C LEU A 1036 14.62 26.88 -32.94
N ARG A 1037 13.53 27.06 -33.71
CA ARG A 1037 12.47 26.04 -33.87
C ARG A 1037 12.94 24.84 -34.71
N GLU A 1038 13.73 25.06 -35.77
CA GLU A 1038 14.36 24.00 -36.56
C GLU A 1038 15.39 23.21 -35.72
N TYR A 1039 16.21 23.90 -34.94
CA TYR A 1039 17.15 23.29 -34.00
C TYR A 1039 16.43 22.48 -32.92
N GLN A 1040 15.35 23.02 -32.33
CA GLN A 1040 14.54 22.29 -31.36
C GLN A 1040 13.85 21.08 -32.00
N GLN A 1041 13.29 21.18 -33.21
CA GLN A 1041 12.73 20.03 -33.93
C GLN A 1041 13.79 18.95 -34.21
N CYS A 1042 15.02 19.34 -34.53
CA CYS A 1042 16.15 18.41 -34.69
C CYS A 1042 16.52 17.73 -33.36
N LEU A 1043 16.53 18.45 -32.23
CA LEU A 1043 16.72 17.87 -30.90
C LEU A 1043 15.57 16.95 -30.50
N ASP A 1044 14.32 17.33 -30.78
CA ASP A 1044 13.11 16.55 -30.49
C ASP A 1044 13.08 15.27 -31.32
N GLN A 1045 13.44 15.32 -32.61
CA GLN A 1045 13.64 14.13 -33.44
C GLN A 1045 14.77 13.26 -32.89
N ARG A 1046 15.93 13.83 -32.56
CA ARG A 1046 17.08 13.11 -32.00
C ARG A 1046 16.82 12.58 -30.57
N SER A 1047 15.78 13.06 -29.90
CA SER A 1047 15.24 12.50 -28.66
C SER A 1047 14.29 11.34 -28.97
N ALA A 1048 13.27 11.58 -29.82
CA ALA A 1048 12.27 10.59 -30.23
C ALA A 1048 12.90 9.35 -30.91
N GLU A 1049 13.89 9.52 -31.78
CA GLU A 1049 14.64 8.42 -32.39
C GLU A 1049 15.42 7.60 -31.37
N ARG A 1050 16.08 8.25 -30.40
CA ARG A 1050 16.78 7.55 -29.32
C ARG A 1050 15.80 6.83 -28.40
N THR A 1051 14.68 7.45 -28.03
CA THR A 1051 13.60 6.79 -27.27
C THR A 1051 13.01 5.61 -28.03
N ALA A 1052 12.73 5.74 -29.34
CA ALA A 1052 12.21 4.67 -30.18
C ALA A 1052 13.23 3.55 -30.48
N THR A 1053 14.53 3.85 -30.33
CA THR A 1053 15.61 2.84 -30.43
C THR A 1053 15.76 2.11 -29.10
N PHE A 1054 15.84 2.82 -27.98
CA PHE A 1054 15.82 2.22 -26.64
C PHE A 1054 14.54 1.40 -26.38
N ALA A 1055 13.38 1.83 -26.88
CA ALA A 1055 12.14 1.09 -26.76
C ALA A 1055 12.16 -0.21 -27.57
N ARG A 1056 12.67 -0.19 -28.81
CA ARG A 1056 12.85 -1.40 -29.64
C ARG A 1056 13.86 -2.37 -29.05
N ASP A 1057 14.99 -1.86 -28.57
CA ASP A 1057 16.07 -2.66 -27.97
C ASP A 1057 15.67 -3.23 -26.59
N ARG A 1058 14.88 -2.48 -25.80
CA ARG A 1058 14.22 -2.99 -24.58
C ARG A 1058 13.17 -4.06 -24.90
N HIS A 1059 12.31 -3.83 -25.90
CA HIS A 1059 11.29 -4.79 -26.32
C HIS A 1059 11.90 -6.09 -26.82
N ALA A 1060 12.96 -6.02 -27.62
CA ALA A 1060 13.64 -7.21 -28.12
C ALA A 1060 14.39 -7.98 -27.02
N ARG A 1061 15.05 -7.28 -26.07
CA ARG A 1061 15.63 -7.95 -24.88
C ARG A 1061 14.58 -8.56 -23.96
N GLU A 1062 13.42 -7.95 -23.83
CA GLU A 1062 12.31 -8.51 -23.03
C GLU A 1062 11.64 -9.70 -23.76
N GLN A 1063 11.54 -9.69 -25.10
CA GLN A 1063 11.14 -10.88 -25.86
C GLN A 1063 12.15 -12.03 -25.76
N ASP A 1064 13.46 -11.74 -25.86
CA ASP A 1064 14.52 -12.74 -25.62
C ASP A 1064 14.42 -13.34 -24.21
N ARG A 1065 14.17 -12.50 -23.20
CA ARG A 1065 13.94 -12.92 -21.81
C ARG A 1065 12.72 -13.81 -21.67
N GLN A 1066 11.60 -13.46 -22.31
CA GLN A 1066 10.35 -14.23 -22.28
C GLN A 1066 10.51 -15.59 -23.00
N VAL A 1067 11.22 -15.64 -24.13
CA VAL A 1067 11.53 -16.89 -24.83
C VAL A 1067 12.41 -17.81 -23.95
N ARG A 1068 13.48 -17.29 -23.35
CA ARG A 1068 14.31 -18.07 -22.39
C ARG A 1068 13.54 -18.54 -21.16
N GLU A 1069 12.54 -17.78 -20.73
CA GLU A 1069 11.68 -18.14 -19.60
C GLU A 1069 10.68 -19.24 -19.97
N GLN A 1070 10.07 -19.19 -21.16
CA GLN A 1070 9.28 -20.29 -21.70
C GLN A 1070 10.13 -21.55 -21.89
N GLU A 1071 11.36 -21.42 -22.39
CA GLU A 1071 12.30 -22.55 -22.50
C GLU A 1071 12.63 -23.18 -21.15
N ARG A 1072 12.81 -22.37 -20.08
CA ARG A 1072 12.96 -22.88 -18.71
C ARG A 1072 11.72 -23.64 -18.25
N GLN A 1073 10.54 -23.03 -18.37
CA GLN A 1073 9.28 -23.62 -17.91
C GLN A 1073 8.98 -24.95 -18.63
N VAL A 1074 9.17 -25.02 -19.95
CA VAL A 1074 9.04 -26.28 -20.72
C VAL A 1074 10.05 -27.35 -20.27
N CYS A 1075 11.28 -26.96 -19.90
CA CYS A 1075 12.27 -27.91 -19.36
C CYS A 1075 11.93 -28.41 -17.95
N GLU A 1076 11.32 -27.58 -17.11
CA GLU A 1076 10.86 -27.97 -15.77
C GLU A 1076 9.59 -28.84 -15.83
N GLU A 1077 8.65 -28.53 -16.73
CA GLU A 1077 7.48 -29.36 -17.04
C GLU A 1077 7.90 -30.74 -17.58
N GLU A 1078 8.82 -30.79 -18.55
CA GLU A 1078 9.40 -32.04 -19.07
C GLU A 1078 10.09 -32.84 -17.97
N ARG A 1079 10.83 -32.18 -17.06
CA ARG A 1079 11.48 -32.84 -15.91
C ARG A 1079 10.44 -33.42 -14.94
N ARG A 1080 9.38 -32.67 -14.62
CA ARG A 1080 8.29 -33.13 -13.74
C ARG A 1080 7.61 -34.37 -14.31
N LEU A 1081 7.21 -34.35 -15.58
CA LEU A 1081 6.53 -35.47 -16.25
C LEU A 1081 7.43 -36.71 -16.35
N ARG A 1082 8.73 -36.54 -16.62
CA ARG A 1082 9.72 -37.64 -16.56
C ARG A 1082 9.95 -38.19 -15.14
N GLU A 1083 9.66 -37.43 -14.10
CA GLU A 1083 9.75 -37.88 -12.70
C GLU A 1083 8.45 -38.58 -12.27
N GLU A 1084 7.30 -38.08 -12.71
CA GLU A 1084 5.97 -38.68 -12.57
C GLU A 1084 5.89 -40.05 -13.29
N GLU A 1085 6.37 -40.18 -14.53
CA GLU A 1085 6.47 -41.48 -15.22
C GLU A 1085 7.34 -42.48 -14.43
N ARG A 1086 8.43 -42.01 -13.78
CA ARG A 1086 9.29 -42.85 -12.94
C ARG A 1086 8.60 -43.28 -11.64
N GLN A 1087 7.82 -42.39 -11.01
CA GLN A 1087 7.01 -42.72 -9.83
C GLN A 1087 5.91 -43.74 -10.18
N VAL A 1088 5.15 -43.53 -11.26
CA VAL A 1088 4.12 -44.48 -11.75
C VAL A 1088 4.75 -45.85 -12.06
N ARG A 1089 5.92 -45.90 -12.71
CA ARG A 1089 6.69 -47.14 -12.94
C ARG A 1089 7.17 -47.80 -11.64
N GLN A 1090 7.53 -47.03 -10.62
CA GLN A 1090 7.97 -47.55 -9.31
C GLN A 1090 6.80 -48.12 -8.50
N GLN A 1091 5.69 -47.40 -8.42
CA GLN A 1091 4.47 -47.81 -7.74
C GLN A 1091 3.89 -49.09 -8.39
N ASN A 1092 3.86 -49.17 -9.72
CA ASN A 1092 3.47 -50.39 -10.44
C ASN A 1092 4.37 -51.60 -10.15
N ARG A 1093 5.68 -51.40 -9.98
CA ARG A 1093 6.60 -52.48 -9.55
C ARG A 1093 6.30 -52.94 -8.13
N GLN A 1094 6.01 -52.02 -7.20
CA GLN A 1094 5.66 -52.34 -5.81
C GLN A 1094 4.33 -53.12 -5.73
N VAL A 1095 3.28 -52.64 -6.39
CA VAL A 1095 1.96 -53.33 -6.45
C VAL A 1095 2.08 -54.72 -7.07
N ARG A 1096 2.85 -54.85 -8.17
CA ARG A 1096 3.09 -56.16 -8.82
C ARG A 1096 3.85 -57.12 -7.90
N GLN A 1097 4.83 -56.64 -7.14
CA GLN A 1097 5.58 -57.46 -6.19
C GLN A 1097 4.69 -57.91 -5.02
N GLN A 1098 3.97 -56.98 -4.39
CA GLN A 1098 3.09 -57.25 -3.25
C GLN A 1098 2.03 -58.29 -3.59
N LYS A 1099 1.37 -58.14 -4.75
CA LYS A 1099 0.32 -59.07 -5.21
C LYS A 1099 0.86 -60.40 -5.73
N LEU A 1100 2.12 -60.44 -6.18
CA LEU A 1100 2.85 -61.69 -6.46
C LEU A 1100 3.17 -62.46 -5.18
N ASP A 1101 3.50 -61.77 -4.09
CA ASP A 1101 3.79 -62.40 -2.79
C ASP A 1101 2.50 -62.87 -2.08
N GLU A 1102 1.39 -62.16 -2.22
CA GLU A 1102 0.04 -62.66 -1.88
C GLU A 1102 -0.29 -63.96 -2.63
N LEU A 1103 -0.04 -64.01 -3.94
CA LEU A 1103 -0.25 -65.22 -4.75
C LEU A 1103 0.65 -66.38 -4.32
N LYS A 1104 1.92 -66.12 -3.95
CA LYS A 1104 2.82 -67.16 -3.38
C LYS A 1104 2.28 -67.69 -2.05
N ALA A 1105 1.81 -66.83 -1.16
CA ALA A 1105 1.25 -67.22 0.13
C ALA A 1105 -0.01 -68.10 -0.06
N LYS A 1106 -0.96 -67.65 -0.89
CA LYS A 1106 -2.19 -68.38 -1.22
C LYS A 1106 -1.90 -69.73 -1.91
N TYR A 1107 -0.88 -69.80 -2.75
CA TYR A 1107 -0.41 -71.06 -3.34
C TYR A 1107 0.25 -72.00 -2.32
N ALA A 1108 0.99 -71.46 -1.34
CA ALA A 1108 1.57 -72.25 -0.25
C ALA A 1108 0.48 -72.83 0.67
N GLU A 1109 -0.57 -72.08 0.99
CA GLU A 1109 -1.75 -72.60 1.72
C GLU A 1109 -2.43 -73.74 0.95
N LEU A 1110 -2.71 -73.56 -0.35
CA LEU A 1110 -3.30 -74.60 -1.19
C LEU A 1110 -2.42 -75.85 -1.27
N ARG A 1111 -1.09 -75.69 -1.31
CA ARG A 1111 -0.14 -76.81 -1.25
C ARG A 1111 -0.16 -77.52 0.11
N ALA A 1112 -0.29 -76.78 1.22
CA ALA A 1112 -0.41 -77.35 2.56
C ALA A 1112 -1.75 -78.07 2.79
N GLN A 1113 -2.83 -77.61 2.17
CA GLN A 1113 -4.14 -78.28 2.16
C GLN A 1113 -4.10 -79.57 1.34
N SER A 1114 -3.53 -79.53 0.13
CA SER A 1114 -3.33 -80.71 -0.73
C SER A 1114 -2.43 -81.77 -0.06
N GLY A 1115 -1.39 -81.35 0.66
CA GLY A 1115 -0.43 -82.24 1.33
C GLY A 1115 -1.03 -83.15 2.42
N LYS A 1116 -2.20 -82.82 2.98
CA LYS A 1116 -2.85 -83.65 4.01
C LYS A 1116 -3.66 -84.83 3.44
N GLY A 1117 -3.78 -84.96 2.11
CA GLY A 1117 -4.57 -86.01 1.46
C GLY A 1117 -3.84 -87.34 1.19
N LYS A 1118 -2.51 -87.41 1.30
CA LYS A 1118 -1.73 -88.62 0.97
C LYS A 1118 -0.52 -88.86 1.90
N ALA A 1119 -0.77 -89.48 3.05
CA ALA A 1119 0.27 -90.08 3.89
C ALA A 1119 -0.29 -91.25 4.74
N LYS A 1120 -0.37 -92.44 4.14
CA LYS A 1120 -0.54 -93.71 4.88
C LYS A 1120 0.10 -94.83 4.05
N ALA A 1121 0.96 -95.64 4.69
CA ALA A 1121 2.06 -96.40 4.08
C ALA A 1121 3.16 -95.49 3.47
N SER A 1122 4.46 -95.79 3.62
CA SER A 1122 5.13 -96.80 4.48
C SER A 1122 6.57 -96.40 4.79
N GLU A 1123 7.16 -97.07 5.79
CA GLU A 1123 8.53 -96.97 6.28
C GLU A 1123 9.63 -97.15 5.20
N GLU A 1124 10.82 -96.54 5.41
CA GLU A 1124 12.06 -97.27 5.77
C GLU A 1124 13.28 -96.34 6.06
N THR A 1125 13.82 -96.49 7.30
CA THR A 1125 15.23 -96.53 7.78
C THR A 1125 16.41 -95.65 7.27
N GLN A 1126 17.35 -95.35 8.21
CA GLN A 1126 18.80 -94.97 8.07
C GLN A 1126 19.19 -93.50 7.73
N VAL A 1127 20.35 -92.94 8.14
CA VAL A 1127 21.24 -93.07 9.35
C VAL A 1127 22.24 -91.87 9.40
N GLU A 1128 22.51 -91.31 10.59
CA GLU A 1128 23.66 -90.43 10.98
C GLU A 1128 23.99 -89.14 10.14
N HIS A 1129 24.82 -88.16 10.54
CA HIS A 1129 25.81 -87.96 11.63
C HIS A 1129 25.74 -86.51 12.22
N THR A 1130 26.69 -86.11 13.10
CA THR A 1130 26.59 -84.94 14.01
C THR A 1130 27.80 -83.98 14.07
N TYR A 1131 27.62 -82.82 14.75
CA TYR A 1131 28.60 -81.84 15.30
C TYR A 1131 28.99 -80.57 14.52
N ALA A 1132 29.52 -79.57 15.27
CA ALA A 1132 29.72 -78.13 14.95
C ALA A 1132 30.86 -77.56 15.87
N PRO A 1133 30.91 -76.27 16.32
CA PRO A 1133 30.85 -74.94 15.69
C PRO A 1133 32.12 -74.05 16.04
N HIS A 1134 31.99 -72.70 16.04
CA HIS A 1134 32.87 -71.62 16.57
C HIS A 1134 33.95 -71.00 15.63
N ALA A 1135 34.57 -69.82 15.91
CA ALA A 1135 34.08 -68.50 16.40
C ALA A 1135 35.24 -67.44 16.46
N ALA A 1136 34.88 -66.15 16.53
CA ALA A 1136 35.66 -64.99 17.05
C ALA A 1136 36.70 -64.23 16.17
N THR A 1137 36.86 -62.94 16.53
CA THR A 1137 37.67 -61.81 15.98
C THR A 1137 39.05 -61.67 16.70
N PRO A 1138 40.00 -60.70 16.44
CA PRO A 1138 39.78 -59.24 16.30
C PRO A 1138 40.82 -58.35 15.51
N ALA A 1139 40.60 -57.02 15.58
CA ALA A 1139 41.58 -55.91 15.54
C ALA A 1139 41.95 -55.19 14.20
N ARG A 1140 42.68 -54.06 14.36
CA ARG A 1140 42.91 -52.86 13.51
C ARG A 1140 44.43 -52.46 13.64
N PRO A 1141 45.01 -51.34 13.11
CA PRO A 1141 44.50 -50.18 12.32
C PRO A 1141 45.43 -49.68 11.13
N ASP A 1142 45.16 -48.47 10.58
CA ASP A 1142 46.10 -47.46 10.00
C ASP A 1142 46.91 -47.77 8.69
N ILE A 1143 47.41 -46.83 7.84
CA ILE A 1143 47.41 -45.34 7.75
C ILE A 1143 47.65 -44.83 6.28
N GLU A 1144 47.77 -43.51 6.03
CA GLU A 1144 48.29 -42.80 4.81
C GLU A 1144 47.45 -42.80 3.50
N GLN A 1145 47.69 -41.93 2.50
CA GLN A 1145 47.69 -40.45 2.41
C GLN A 1145 47.90 -40.02 0.93
N GLU A 1146 47.18 -39.00 0.42
CA GLU A 1146 47.65 -37.97 -0.57
C GLU A 1146 48.19 -38.45 -1.97
N VAL A 1147 48.42 -37.67 -3.05
CA VAL A 1147 48.18 -36.26 -3.46
C VAL A 1147 48.24 -36.11 -5.01
N GLU A 1148 47.47 -35.19 -5.62
CA GLU A 1148 47.72 -34.50 -6.93
C GLU A 1148 47.84 -35.36 -8.25
N GLN A 1149 47.87 -34.85 -9.50
CA GLN A 1149 47.58 -33.55 -10.16
C GLN A 1149 47.26 -33.77 -11.66
N GLU A 1150 46.62 -32.78 -12.34
CA GLU A 1150 46.79 -32.37 -13.77
C GLU A 1150 46.65 -33.37 -14.95
N SER A 1151 46.35 -33.00 -16.21
CA SER A 1151 45.79 -31.78 -16.85
C SER A 1151 45.38 -32.08 -18.33
N GLN A 1152 45.01 -31.05 -19.10
CA GLN A 1152 44.95 -30.93 -20.57
C GLN A 1152 43.65 -31.30 -21.35
N ARG A 1153 43.15 -30.26 -22.04
CA ARG A 1153 42.28 -30.23 -23.24
C ARG A 1153 43.17 -30.39 -24.52
N PRO A 1154 42.67 -30.64 -25.77
CA PRO A 1154 41.58 -29.86 -26.39
C PRO A 1154 40.70 -30.51 -27.52
N SER A 1155 39.79 -29.66 -28.04
CA SER A 1155 39.29 -29.53 -29.43
C SER A 1155 38.52 -30.66 -30.17
N GLU A 1156 37.21 -30.37 -30.32
CA GLU A 1156 36.45 -30.25 -31.61
C GLU A 1156 35.99 -31.46 -32.48
N SER A 1157 34.72 -31.31 -32.90
CA SER A 1157 34.09 -31.69 -34.18
C SER A 1157 33.34 -33.03 -34.35
N ALA A 1158 32.01 -32.88 -34.41
CA ALA A 1158 31.00 -33.54 -35.26
C ALA A 1158 31.15 -35.01 -35.72
N SER A 1159 30.18 -35.84 -35.32
CA SER A 1159 29.19 -36.42 -36.27
C SER A 1159 27.98 -36.99 -35.49
N THR A 1160 26.95 -37.46 -36.22
CA THR A 1160 25.61 -37.82 -35.72
C THR A 1160 25.31 -39.31 -35.91
N GLN A 1161 24.21 -39.79 -35.30
CA GLN A 1161 23.53 -41.08 -35.56
C GLN A 1161 24.24 -42.33 -34.99
N ASP A 1162 23.57 -43.37 -34.46
CA ASP A 1162 22.14 -43.67 -34.22
C ASP A 1162 21.93 -44.46 -32.88
N GLU A 1163 20.67 -44.80 -32.58
CA GLU A 1163 20.06 -45.97 -31.85
C GLU A 1163 20.98 -47.05 -31.19
N GLU A 1164 20.61 -47.79 -30.11
CA GLU A 1164 19.32 -48.04 -29.42
C GLU A 1164 19.51 -48.61 -27.97
N ASP A 1165 18.40 -48.95 -27.28
CA ASP A 1165 18.23 -49.86 -26.11
C ASP A 1165 18.98 -49.68 -24.76
N ALA A 1166 18.23 -49.23 -23.73
CA ALA A 1166 18.27 -49.70 -22.32
C ALA A 1166 17.05 -49.21 -21.47
#